data_AF-A0A420VS67-F1
#
_entry.id   AF-A0A420VS67-F1
#
_cell.length_a   1.000
_cell.length_b   1.000
_cell.length_c   1.000
_cell.angle_alpha   90.00
_cell.angle_beta   90.00
_cell.angle_gamma   90.00
#
_symmetry.space_group_name_H-M   'P 1'
#
loop_
_entity.id
_entity.type
_entity.pdbx_description
1 polymer ?
#
loop_
_entity_poly.entity_id
_entity_poly.type
_entity_poly.pdbx_seq_one_letter_code
_entity_poly.pdbx_strand_id
1 'polypeptide(L)'
;MKTRKDNPYKEVLTQLIIDIFEKSGNKPLNYKQVSSKLNLTDNDSKVAIADILQDNVRSGLFVEVERGKFNLKQLKVYVTGKVDMTADGSAYIIPDDEFENDIYIAPRKLRQALHGDIVKVHTFEKRKGGRKKEGEVVEILQRAKTDFTGTISISNNFAFFIADDRKMLHDIFIPLDNLNGAKDKEKVVVSIIDWPSGSKNPVGTVKHVLGVKGENNTEMNAILADYGFPLEFPKKVEEEANKITEEISKEEIAKRRDFRGVPTFTIDPADAKDFDDALSFQKLENGNYEIGVHIADVSHFVIPDTELDKEAFNRATSVYLVDRVIPMLPERLSNGVCSLRPHEDKLCFSAVFELDEKANIHDQWFGRTVIHSDRRFSYEEAQEVIETKSGDFSTEILKLNELAYILRERKFKNGAIAFESEEVKFTLDENGKPTGVYTKIRKDAHKLIEDFMLLANRKVAEYIGKQGRGKNKLTFVYRYHDVPNPETLTTFSQFAARFGHKLTIKTDKETAKSLNAIMTKIEGSKEQNMLTSLAVRSMAKAIYTTKKTSHYGLAFDYYTHFTSPIRRYPDVMVHRLLQFYLDSGTKVNAEHYEKMSEHSSQMEKKAAEAERASIKYKQAEYLQDQIGTEYTGIVSGVTEWGMYVEIEENKCEGMVRLRDITDDFYVLDEKNYAIIGQRKKKKFQLGDEVQIRVKKVDLDKRQIDFTLLS
;
A
#
# COMPACT_ATOMS: atom_id res chain seq x y z
N MET A 1 -22.80 -36.66 -31.14
CA MET A 1 -23.57 -35.47 -30.71
C MET A 1 -25.05 -35.81 -30.73
N LYS A 2 -25.66 -36.08 -29.57
CA LYS A 2 -27.13 -36.19 -29.45
C LYS A 2 -27.66 -34.79 -29.16
N THR A 3 -28.52 -34.28 -30.05
CA THR A 3 -29.27 -33.05 -29.88
C THR A 3 -30.06 -33.08 -28.57
N ARG A 4 -29.82 -32.13 -27.67
CA ARG A 4 -30.73 -31.85 -26.54
C ARG A 4 -32.06 -31.44 -27.18
N LYS A 5 -33.11 -32.25 -27.02
CA LYS A 5 -34.47 -31.81 -27.30
C LYS A 5 -34.80 -30.72 -26.29
N ASP A 6 -34.95 -29.49 -26.74
CA ASP A 6 -35.53 -28.42 -25.93
C ASP A 6 -36.91 -28.87 -25.48
N ASN A 7 -37.16 -28.80 -24.17
CA ASN A 7 -38.45 -29.14 -23.59
C ASN A 7 -39.30 -27.85 -23.59
N PRO A 8 -40.24 -27.66 -24.54
CA PRO A 8 -41.00 -26.42 -24.67
C PRO A 8 -41.77 -26.04 -23.40
N TYR A 9 -42.13 -27.03 -22.57
CA TYR A 9 -42.77 -26.79 -21.28
C TYR A 9 -41.84 -26.09 -20.28
N LYS A 10 -40.53 -26.38 -20.31
CA LYS A 10 -39.55 -25.77 -19.39
C LYS A 10 -39.31 -24.30 -19.76
N GLU A 11 -39.30 -23.96 -21.05
CA GLU A 11 -39.16 -22.59 -21.53
C GLU A 11 -40.38 -21.73 -21.15
N VAL A 12 -41.59 -22.23 -21.42
CA VAL A 12 -42.83 -21.55 -21.04
C VAL A 12 -42.91 -21.34 -19.53
N LEU A 13 -42.59 -22.35 -18.73
CA LEU A 13 -42.60 -22.24 -17.27
C LEU A 13 -41.51 -21.28 -16.76
N THR A 14 -40.34 -21.24 -17.40
CA THR A 14 -39.29 -20.28 -17.07
C THR A 14 -39.76 -18.84 -17.33
N GLN A 15 -40.43 -18.59 -18.45
CA GLN A 15 -41.00 -17.27 -18.75
C GLN A 15 -42.07 -16.86 -17.72
N LEU A 16 -42.97 -17.77 -17.35
CA LEU A 16 -43.97 -17.51 -16.32
C LEU A 16 -43.34 -17.18 -14.95
N ILE A 17 -42.23 -17.85 -14.59
CA ILE A 17 -41.47 -17.54 -13.38
C ILE A 17 -40.87 -16.13 -13.47
N ILE A 18 -40.26 -15.76 -14.60
CA ILE A 18 -39.72 -14.41 -14.83
C ILE A 18 -40.79 -13.34 -14.61
N ASP A 19 -41.96 -13.50 -15.23
CA ASP A 19 -43.09 -12.58 -15.12
C ASP A 19 -43.53 -12.38 -13.65
N ILE A 20 -43.45 -13.43 -12.83
CA ILE A 20 -43.78 -13.34 -11.39
C ILE A 20 -42.79 -12.46 -10.63
N PHE A 21 -41.49 -12.56 -10.94
CA PHE A 21 -40.48 -11.71 -10.33
C PHE A 21 -40.65 -10.26 -10.77
N GLU A 22 -40.89 -10.01 -12.06
CA GLU A 22 -41.13 -8.66 -12.59
C GLU A 22 -42.39 -8.02 -11.95
N LYS A 23 -43.52 -8.73 -11.93
CA LYS A 23 -44.77 -8.25 -11.31
C LYS A 23 -44.66 -8.05 -9.80
N SER A 24 -43.69 -8.69 -9.15
CA SER A 24 -43.43 -8.53 -7.71
C SER A 24 -42.43 -7.42 -7.41
N GLY A 25 -42.02 -6.62 -8.39
CA GLY A 25 -41.01 -5.56 -8.25
C GLY A 25 -39.62 -6.13 -7.93
N ASN A 26 -39.33 -7.35 -8.41
CA ASN A 26 -38.11 -8.11 -8.16
C ASN A 26 -37.75 -8.29 -6.67
N LYS A 27 -38.77 -8.41 -5.80
CA LYS A 27 -38.57 -8.78 -4.39
C LYS A 27 -38.09 -10.24 -4.28
N PRO A 28 -37.28 -10.59 -3.25
CA PRO A 28 -36.83 -11.97 -3.05
C PRO A 28 -37.99 -12.94 -2.82
N LEU A 29 -38.11 -13.96 -3.68
CA LEU A 29 -39.14 -15.00 -3.58
C LEU A 29 -38.51 -16.39 -3.54
N ASN A 30 -39.10 -17.28 -2.74
CA ASN A 30 -38.79 -18.71 -2.76
C ASN A 30 -39.68 -19.47 -3.74
N TYR A 31 -39.30 -20.71 -4.05
CA TYR A 31 -40.04 -21.56 -4.99
C TYR A 31 -41.52 -21.73 -4.61
N LYS A 32 -41.86 -21.82 -3.30
CA LYS A 32 -43.26 -21.95 -2.84
C LYS A 32 -44.07 -20.67 -3.12
N GLN A 33 -43.47 -19.51 -2.94
CA GLN A 33 -44.09 -18.21 -3.22
C GLN A 33 -44.31 -18.02 -4.72
N VAL A 34 -43.35 -18.45 -5.54
CA VAL A 34 -43.47 -18.45 -7.01
C VAL A 34 -44.58 -19.41 -7.45
N SER A 35 -44.60 -20.65 -6.96
CA SER A 35 -45.67 -21.62 -7.25
C SER A 35 -47.05 -21.11 -6.84
N SER A 36 -47.17 -20.49 -5.66
CA SER A 36 -48.42 -19.91 -5.18
C SER A 36 -48.92 -18.79 -6.09
N LYS A 37 -48.02 -17.94 -6.61
CA LYS A 37 -48.38 -16.84 -7.52
C LYS A 37 -48.74 -17.32 -8.93
N LEU A 38 -48.27 -18.51 -9.32
CA LEU A 38 -48.66 -19.20 -10.56
C LEU A 38 -49.92 -20.06 -10.41
N ASN A 39 -50.55 -20.08 -9.23
CA ASN A 39 -51.68 -20.96 -8.90
C ASN A 39 -51.37 -22.47 -9.06
N LEU A 40 -50.11 -22.87 -8.82
CA LEU A 40 -49.65 -24.26 -8.88
C LEU A 40 -49.46 -24.81 -7.46
N THR A 41 -50.29 -25.79 -7.08
CA THR A 41 -50.33 -26.34 -5.71
C THR A 41 -49.75 -27.73 -5.58
N ASP A 42 -49.62 -28.48 -6.68
CA ASP A 42 -49.09 -29.84 -6.69
C ASP A 42 -47.57 -29.87 -6.41
N ASN A 43 -47.08 -31.02 -5.94
CA ASN A 43 -45.67 -31.17 -5.56
C ASN A 43 -44.73 -31.21 -6.76
N ASP A 44 -45.16 -31.78 -7.88
CA ASP A 44 -44.33 -31.93 -9.07
C ASP A 44 -43.99 -30.57 -9.69
N SER A 45 -44.98 -29.67 -9.79
CA SER A 45 -44.79 -28.28 -10.23
C SER A 45 -43.86 -27.49 -9.31
N LYS A 46 -43.94 -27.70 -7.98
CA LYS A 46 -43.06 -27.04 -7.00
C LYS A 46 -41.61 -27.47 -7.16
N VAL A 47 -41.39 -28.77 -7.37
CA VAL A 47 -40.05 -29.32 -7.65
C VAL A 47 -39.51 -28.77 -8.97
N ALA A 48 -40.33 -28.76 -10.02
CA ALA A 48 -39.94 -28.20 -11.32
C ALA A 48 -39.55 -26.71 -11.24
N ILE A 49 -40.30 -25.89 -10.48
CA ILE A 49 -39.97 -24.47 -10.27
C ILE A 49 -38.67 -24.32 -9.46
N ALA A 50 -38.45 -25.13 -8.43
CA ALA A 50 -37.21 -25.12 -7.66
C ALA A 50 -35.99 -25.48 -8.53
N ASP A 51 -36.11 -26.52 -9.37
CA ASP A 51 -35.08 -26.93 -10.30
C ASP A 51 -34.80 -25.86 -11.36
N ILE A 52 -35.85 -25.23 -11.93
CA ILE A 52 -35.69 -24.13 -12.88
C ILE A 52 -34.98 -22.95 -12.23
N LEU A 53 -35.33 -22.56 -11.01
CA LEU A 53 -34.66 -21.47 -10.31
C LEU A 53 -33.18 -21.78 -10.07
N GLN A 54 -32.84 -22.99 -9.58
CA GLN A 54 -31.45 -23.38 -9.36
C GLN A 54 -30.64 -23.51 -10.65
N ASP A 55 -31.20 -24.15 -11.69
CA ASP A 55 -30.57 -24.25 -13.00
C ASP A 55 -30.30 -22.87 -13.59
N ASN A 56 -31.27 -21.95 -13.44
CA ASN A 56 -31.15 -20.62 -14.00
C ASN A 56 -30.27 -19.68 -13.16
N VAL A 57 -30.01 -19.97 -11.88
CA VAL A 57 -28.90 -19.36 -11.12
C VAL A 57 -27.56 -19.73 -11.75
N ARG A 58 -27.36 -21.00 -12.12
CA ARG A 58 -26.13 -21.43 -12.82
C ARG A 58 -25.97 -20.79 -14.20
N SER A 59 -27.10 -20.55 -14.89
CA SER A 59 -27.10 -19.82 -16.17
C SER A 59 -26.95 -18.30 -16.03
N GLY A 60 -27.10 -17.77 -14.80
CA GLY A 60 -26.98 -16.35 -14.49
C GLY A 60 -28.24 -15.51 -14.70
N LEU A 61 -29.42 -16.12 -14.91
CA LEU A 61 -30.69 -15.42 -15.08
C LEU A 61 -31.34 -15.02 -13.74
N PHE A 62 -31.11 -15.80 -12.67
CA PHE A 62 -31.50 -15.47 -11.31
C PHE A 62 -30.27 -15.35 -10.41
N VAL A 63 -30.41 -14.63 -9.29
CA VAL A 63 -29.41 -14.55 -8.21
C VAL A 63 -30.08 -15.03 -6.93
N GLU A 64 -29.44 -15.97 -6.23
CA GLU A 64 -29.89 -16.41 -4.91
C GLU A 64 -29.34 -15.43 -3.86
N VAL A 65 -30.21 -14.58 -3.33
CA VAL A 65 -29.83 -13.50 -2.37
C VAL A 65 -29.81 -13.99 -0.93
N GLU A 66 -30.64 -14.99 -0.62
CA GLU A 66 -30.69 -15.71 0.65
C GLU A 66 -31.00 -17.17 0.34
N ARG A 67 -30.60 -18.10 1.22
CA ARG A 67 -30.84 -19.52 1.01
C ARG A 67 -32.31 -19.82 0.68
N GLY A 68 -32.57 -20.30 -0.53
CA GLY A 68 -33.88 -20.64 -1.06
C GLY A 68 -34.73 -19.47 -1.55
N LYS A 69 -34.20 -18.24 -1.59
CA LYS A 69 -34.86 -17.06 -2.16
C LYS A 69 -34.04 -16.48 -3.31
N PHE A 70 -34.74 -16.15 -4.39
CA PHE A 70 -34.13 -15.71 -5.63
C PHE A 70 -34.61 -14.31 -5.99
N ASN A 71 -33.82 -13.58 -6.77
CA ASN A 71 -34.22 -12.40 -7.53
C ASN A 71 -33.96 -12.67 -9.01
N LEU A 72 -34.78 -12.11 -9.90
CA LEU A 72 -34.45 -12.01 -11.32
C LEU A 72 -33.23 -11.09 -11.45
N LYS A 73 -32.23 -11.51 -12.22
CA LYS A 73 -31.06 -10.68 -12.47
C LYS A 73 -31.45 -9.54 -13.41
N GLN A 74 -31.59 -8.32 -12.87
CA GLN A 74 -31.82 -7.14 -13.70
C GLN A 74 -30.55 -6.81 -14.48
N LEU A 75 -30.66 -6.76 -15.81
CA LEU A 75 -29.60 -6.21 -16.65
C LEU A 75 -29.57 -4.70 -16.42
N LYS A 76 -28.62 -4.22 -15.61
CA LYS A 76 -28.37 -2.79 -15.47
C LYS A 76 -27.87 -2.25 -16.81
N VAL A 77 -28.73 -1.49 -17.49
CA VAL A 77 -28.38 -0.79 -18.73
C VAL A 77 -27.23 0.20 -18.49
N TYR A 78 -27.18 0.79 -17.30
CA TYR A 78 -26.11 1.69 -16.87
C TYR A 78 -25.36 1.14 -15.65
N VAL A 79 -24.03 1.14 -15.73
CA VAL A 79 -23.13 0.76 -14.64
C VAL A 79 -22.19 1.92 -14.35
N THR A 80 -21.98 2.22 -13.07
CA THR A 80 -20.93 3.13 -12.62
C THR A 80 -19.70 2.32 -12.25
N GLY A 81 -18.53 2.83 -12.59
CA GLY A 81 -17.27 2.22 -12.19
C GLY A 81 -16.06 3.03 -12.58
N LYS A 82 -14.89 2.51 -12.19
CA LYS A 82 -13.60 3.14 -12.41
C LYS A 82 -12.98 2.70 -13.73
N VAL A 83 -12.43 3.65 -14.50
CA VAL A 83 -11.73 3.38 -15.76
C VAL A 83 -10.32 2.82 -15.49
N ASP A 84 -10.04 1.61 -15.97
CA ASP A 84 -8.70 1.04 -16.08
C ASP A 84 -8.26 0.96 -17.54
N MET A 85 -7.42 1.91 -17.98
CA MET A 85 -6.95 1.97 -19.37
C MET A 85 -5.70 1.14 -19.56
N THR A 86 -5.59 0.52 -20.72
CA THR A 86 -4.36 -0.10 -21.24
C THR A 86 -3.63 0.88 -22.16
N ALA A 87 -2.34 0.65 -22.38
CA ALA A 87 -1.50 1.55 -23.19
C ALA A 87 -1.84 1.56 -24.69
N ASP A 88 -2.61 0.58 -25.18
CA ASP A 88 -3.16 0.56 -26.54
C ASP A 88 -4.48 1.37 -26.67
N GLY A 89 -4.94 1.93 -25.55
CA GLY A 89 -6.10 2.80 -25.43
C GLY A 89 -7.44 2.09 -25.29
N SER A 90 -7.46 0.76 -25.18
CA SER A 90 -8.66 0.09 -24.67
C SER A 90 -8.78 0.27 -23.15
N ALA A 91 -9.96 -0.01 -22.59
CA ALA A 91 -10.15 0.10 -21.15
C ALA A 91 -11.11 -0.96 -20.61
N TYR A 92 -10.96 -1.22 -19.33
CA TYR A 92 -11.89 -1.98 -18.53
C TYR A 92 -12.53 -1.06 -17.49
N ILE A 93 -13.85 -1.17 -17.32
CA ILE A 93 -14.55 -0.47 -16.25
C ILE A 93 -14.73 -1.47 -15.13
N ILE A 94 -14.11 -1.17 -13.99
CA ILE A 94 -14.24 -1.92 -12.75
C ILE A 94 -15.49 -1.39 -12.04
N PRO A 95 -16.60 -2.15 -12.01
CA PRO A 95 -17.85 -1.68 -11.43
C PRO A 95 -17.72 -1.45 -9.92
N ASP A 96 -18.52 -0.53 -9.36
CA ASP A 96 -18.59 -0.34 -7.90
C ASP A 96 -19.18 -1.56 -7.17
N ASP A 97 -19.95 -2.38 -7.89
CA ASP A 97 -20.56 -3.62 -7.43
C ASP A 97 -19.56 -4.78 -7.62
N GLU A 98 -18.97 -5.26 -6.52
CA GLU A 98 -17.96 -6.34 -6.52
C GLU A 98 -18.46 -7.67 -7.13
N PHE A 99 -19.77 -7.84 -7.31
CA PHE A 99 -20.36 -9.00 -7.95
C PHE A 99 -20.49 -8.86 -9.48
N GLU A 100 -20.14 -7.70 -10.05
CA GLU A 100 -20.11 -7.47 -11.48
C GLU A 100 -18.70 -7.65 -12.06
N ASN A 101 -18.61 -8.36 -13.18
CA ASN A 101 -17.35 -8.49 -13.92
C ASN A 101 -17.00 -7.19 -14.65
N ASP A 102 -15.71 -6.97 -14.89
CA ASP A 102 -15.20 -5.87 -15.71
C ASP A 102 -15.91 -5.75 -17.07
N ILE A 103 -16.17 -4.51 -17.44
CA ILE A 103 -16.80 -4.16 -18.72
C ILE A 103 -15.72 -3.64 -19.67
N TYR A 104 -15.54 -4.29 -20.82
CA TYR A 104 -14.61 -3.84 -21.84
C TYR A 104 -15.16 -2.63 -22.62
N ILE A 105 -14.34 -1.61 -22.77
CA ILE A 105 -14.62 -0.42 -23.56
C ILE A 105 -13.55 -0.30 -24.65
N ALA A 106 -13.99 -0.32 -25.90
CA ALA A 106 -13.11 -0.05 -27.04
C ALA A 106 -12.66 1.43 -27.01
N PRO A 107 -11.46 1.79 -27.51
CA PRO A 107 -10.91 3.15 -27.45
C PRO A 107 -11.89 4.24 -27.90
N ARG A 108 -12.56 4.03 -29.04
CA ARG A 108 -13.55 4.97 -29.60
C ARG A 108 -14.81 5.19 -28.75
N LYS A 109 -15.05 4.34 -27.75
CA LYS A 109 -16.22 4.37 -26.85
C LYS A 109 -15.90 4.93 -25.46
N LEU A 110 -14.64 5.34 -25.21
CA LEU A 110 -14.23 5.99 -23.97
C LEU A 110 -14.56 7.50 -23.93
N ARG A 111 -14.83 8.10 -25.09
CA ARG A 111 -15.00 9.55 -25.25
C ARG A 111 -13.77 10.28 -24.69
N GLN A 112 -13.95 11.19 -23.72
CA GLN A 112 -12.89 11.97 -23.09
C GLN A 112 -12.47 11.39 -21.73
N ALA A 113 -12.94 10.19 -21.36
CA ALA A 113 -12.61 9.58 -20.07
C ALA A 113 -11.13 9.18 -20.03
N LEU A 114 -10.49 9.47 -18.90
CA LEU A 114 -9.09 9.17 -18.66
C LEU A 114 -8.95 8.01 -17.67
N HIS A 115 -7.73 7.47 -17.56
CA HIS A 115 -7.42 6.43 -16.61
C HIS A 115 -7.74 6.89 -15.17
N GLY A 116 -8.48 6.05 -14.46
CA GLY A 116 -8.86 6.26 -13.08
C GLY A 116 -10.17 7.01 -12.89
N ASP A 117 -10.70 7.67 -13.93
CA ASP A 117 -11.97 8.41 -13.85
C ASP A 117 -13.10 7.50 -13.36
N ILE A 118 -14.05 8.08 -12.61
CA ILE A 118 -15.31 7.41 -12.30
C ILE A 118 -16.32 7.80 -13.38
N VAL A 119 -16.83 6.80 -14.07
CA VAL A 119 -17.68 6.97 -15.25
C VAL A 119 -18.97 6.21 -15.13
N LYS A 120 -20.00 6.71 -15.83
CA LYS A 120 -21.23 5.98 -16.10
C LYS A 120 -21.16 5.38 -17.49
N VAL A 121 -21.52 4.10 -17.59
CA VAL A 121 -21.32 3.28 -18.78
C VAL A 121 -22.64 2.67 -19.19
N HIS A 122 -23.00 2.81 -20.46
CA HIS A 122 -24.08 2.05 -21.06
C HIS A 122 -23.56 0.68 -21.52
N THR A 123 -24.14 -0.41 -21.03
CA THR A 123 -23.66 -1.77 -21.34
C THR A 123 -24.41 -2.38 -22.52
N PHE A 124 -23.70 -3.18 -23.31
CA PHE A 124 -24.23 -3.93 -24.45
C PHE A 124 -24.19 -5.43 -24.16
N GLU A 125 -25.14 -6.18 -24.73
CA GLU A 125 -25.10 -7.64 -24.65
C GLU A 125 -23.89 -8.23 -25.38
N LYS A 126 -23.46 -9.37 -24.84
CA LYS A 126 -22.30 -10.14 -25.27
C LYS A 126 -22.43 -10.56 -26.74
N ARG A 127 -21.43 -10.27 -27.58
CA ARG A 127 -21.31 -10.93 -28.90
C ARG A 127 -21.14 -12.44 -28.70
N LYS A 128 -21.85 -13.27 -29.48
CA LYS A 128 -21.74 -14.74 -29.46
C LYS A 128 -20.25 -15.16 -29.51
N GLY A 129 -19.73 -15.72 -28.41
CA GLY A 129 -18.34 -16.21 -28.30
C GLY A 129 -17.36 -15.34 -27.50
N GLY A 130 -17.72 -14.10 -27.11
CA GLY A 130 -16.86 -13.27 -26.25
C GLY A 130 -16.73 -13.80 -24.81
N ARG A 131 -15.78 -13.30 -23.99
CA ARG A 131 -15.69 -13.65 -22.56
C ARG A 131 -16.21 -12.55 -21.62
N LYS A 132 -16.16 -11.28 -22.00
CA LYS A 132 -16.51 -10.11 -21.16
C LYS A 132 -17.69 -9.30 -21.73
N LYS A 133 -18.39 -8.53 -20.88
CA LYS A 133 -19.42 -7.54 -21.29
C LYS A 133 -18.73 -6.38 -22.02
N GLU A 134 -19.40 -5.76 -22.99
CA GLU A 134 -18.92 -4.54 -23.66
C GLU A 134 -19.78 -3.34 -23.25
N GLY A 135 -19.24 -2.12 -23.33
CA GLY A 135 -19.99 -0.90 -23.04
C GLY A 135 -19.49 0.34 -23.78
N GLU A 136 -20.15 1.47 -23.53
CA GLU A 136 -19.67 2.81 -23.89
C GLU A 136 -19.81 3.78 -22.72
N VAL A 137 -18.83 4.66 -22.55
CA VAL A 137 -18.90 5.73 -21.56
C VAL A 137 -19.92 6.76 -22.04
N VAL A 138 -20.91 7.05 -21.20
CA VAL A 138 -21.92 8.07 -21.47
C VAL A 138 -21.66 9.36 -20.72
N GLU A 139 -21.02 9.28 -19.55
CA GLU A 139 -20.81 10.41 -18.65
C GLU A 139 -19.58 10.17 -17.77
N ILE A 140 -18.80 11.24 -17.54
CA ILE A 140 -17.69 11.25 -16.58
C ILE A 140 -18.22 11.88 -15.31
N LEU A 141 -18.38 11.09 -14.26
CA LEU A 141 -18.95 11.53 -12.98
C LEU A 141 -17.90 12.24 -12.12
N GLN A 142 -16.65 11.74 -12.17
CA GLN A 142 -15.54 12.32 -11.44
C GLN A 142 -14.23 12.09 -12.20
N ARG A 143 -13.47 13.16 -12.40
CA ARG A 143 -12.09 13.09 -12.92
C ARG A 143 -11.16 12.56 -11.82
N ALA A 144 -10.28 11.63 -12.16
CA ALA A 144 -9.28 11.13 -11.23
C ALA A 144 -8.05 12.03 -11.13
N LYS A 145 -7.66 12.64 -12.25
CA LYS A 145 -6.48 13.51 -12.34
C LYS A 145 -6.70 14.61 -13.37
N THR A 146 -6.26 15.82 -13.04
CA THR A 146 -6.25 16.98 -13.95
C THR A 146 -4.83 17.48 -14.24
N ASP A 147 -3.88 17.11 -13.39
CA ASP A 147 -2.47 17.53 -13.46
C ASP A 147 -1.63 16.40 -14.04
N PHE A 148 -0.76 16.67 -14.99
CA PHE A 148 0.06 15.66 -15.67
C PHE A 148 1.51 16.12 -15.69
N THR A 149 2.44 15.18 -15.52
CA THR A 149 3.87 15.47 -15.75
C THR A 149 4.28 14.97 -17.13
N GLY A 150 5.23 15.67 -17.73
CA GLY A 150 5.62 15.41 -19.10
C GLY A 150 6.57 16.47 -19.62
N THR A 151 6.87 16.38 -20.91
CA THR A 151 7.79 17.30 -21.60
C THR A 151 6.99 18.28 -22.45
N ILE A 152 7.33 19.57 -22.36
CA ILE A 152 6.74 20.58 -23.24
C ILE A 152 7.53 20.70 -24.55
N SER A 153 6.82 20.83 -25.66
CA SER A 153 7.39 21.09 -26.99
C SER A 153 6.78 22.37 -27.54
N ILE A 154 7.60 23.40 -27.67
CA ILE A 154 7.16 24.74 -28.03
C ILE A 154 7.39 24.96 -29.53
N SER A 155 6.33 25.37 -30.22
CA SER A 155 6.35 25.83 -31.62
C SER A 155 6.05 27.33 -31.70
N ASN A 156 6.16 27.94 -32.87
CA ASN A 156 6.01 29.40 -33.05
C ASN A 156 4.65 29.96 -32.59
N ASN A 157 3.56 29.18 -32.70
CA ASN A 157 2.20 29.67 -32.45
C ASN A 157 1.51 28.98 -31.27
N PHE A 158 2.07 27.88 -30.76
CA PHE A 158 1.50 27.09 -29.67
C PHE A 158 2.55 26.14 -29.09
N ALA A 159 2.28 25.58 -27.93
CA ALA A 159 3.04 24.46 -27.38
C ALA A 159 2.17 23.21 -27.23
N PHE A 160 2.79 22.05 -27.38
CA PHE A 160 2.22 20.76 -27.04
C PHE A 160 2.88 20.22 -25.79
N PHE A 161 2.10 19.59 -24.94
CA PHE A 161 2.59 18.85 -23.80
C PHE A 161 2.44 17.35 -24.06
N ILE A 162 3.56 16.63 -23.91
CA ILE A 162 3.66 15.19 -24.08
C ILE A 162 3.76 14.57 -22.69
N ALA A 163 2.70 13.90 -22.25
CA ALA A 163 2.65 13.27 -20.94
C ALA A 163 3.64 12.09 -20.81
N ASP A 164 4.22 11.93 -19.63
CA ASP A 164 5.06 10.76 -19.32
C ASP A 164 4.22 9.48 -19.18
N ASP A 165 3.01 9.60 -18.62
CA ASP A 165 2.07 8.48 -18.52
C ASP A 165 1.46 8.16 -19.89
N ARG A 166 1.80 6.98 -20.42
CA ARG A 166 1.30 6.48 -21.70
C ARG A 166 -0.20 6.18 -21.72
N LYS A 167 -0.85 6.11 -20.56
CA LYS A 167 -2.31 5.99 -20.49
C LYS A 167 -3.00 7.33 -20.81
N MET A 168 -2.27 8.45 -20.81
CA MET A 168 -2.73 9.72 -21.37
C MET A 168 -2.51 9.72 -22.88
N LEU A 169 -3.53 9.30 -23.63
CA LEU A 169 -3.47 9.13 -25.08
C LEU A 169 -3.63 10.43 -25.88
N HIS A 170 -3.90 11.54 -25.19
CA HIS A 170 -4.17 12.84 -25.79
C HIS A 170 -3.04 13.79 -25.45
N ASP A 171 -2.50 14.46 -26.47
CA ASP A 171 -1.60 15.59 -26.25
C ASP A 171 -2.40 16.75 -25.66
N ILE A 172 -1.81 17.50 -24.73
CA ILE A 172 -2.44 18.68 -24.14
C ILE A 172 -1.94 19.92 -24.89
N PHE A 173 -2.87 20.70 -25.45
CA PHE A 173 -2.54 21.96 -26.10
C PHE A 173 -2.30 23.06 -25.06
N ILE A 174 -1.18 23.77 -25.17
CA ILE A 174 -0.80 24.85 -24.25
C ILE A 174 -0.69 26.15 -25.05
N PRO A 175 -1.58 27.13 -24.80
CA PRO A 175 -1.41 28.49 -25.31
C PRO A 175 -0.08 29.09 -24.85
N LEU A 176 0.57 29.91 -25.69
CA LEU A 176 1.88 30.49 -25.35
C LEU A 176 1.84 31.37 -24.09
N ASP A 177 0.71 32.01 -23.82
CA ASP A 177 0.50 32.83 -22.61
C ASP A 177 0.38 31.97 -21.33
N ASN A 178 0.18 30.66 -21.48
CA ASN A 178 0.00 29.70 -20.39
C ASN A 178 1.26 28.84 -20.12
N LEU A 179 2.42 29.27 -20.61
CA LEU A 179 3.68 28.54 -20.44
C LEU A 179 4.29 28.67 -19.04
N ASN A 180 3.88 29.68 -18.27
CA ASN A 180 4.44 29.97 -16.93
C ASN A 180 5.99 29.97 -16.90
N GLY A 181 6.62 30.51 -17.96
CA GLY A 181 8.08 30.60 -18.08
C GLY A 181 8.79 29.32 -18.58
N ALA A 182 8.07 28.24 -18.88
CA ALA A 182 8.66 27.01 -19.40
C ALA A 182 9.39 27.22 -20.74
N LYS A 183 10.54 26.58 -20.91
CA LYS A 183 11.32 26.56 -22.15
C LYS A 183 11.09 25.26 -22.91
N ASP A 184 11.43 25.26 -24.20
CA ASP A 184 11.29 24.08 -25.06
C ASP A 184 12.05 22.88 -24.49
N LYS A 185 11.41 21.72 -24.47
CA LYS A 185 11.91 20.44 -23.95
C LYS A 185 12.14 20.36 -22.44
N GLU A 186 11.71 21.36 -21.67
CA GLU A 186 11.70 21.24 -20.21
C GLU A 186 10.58 20.29 -19.76
N LYS A 187 10.84 19.67 -18.62
CA LYS A 187 9.85 18.86 -17.92
C LYS A 187 8.96 19.79 -17.09
N VAL A 188 7.65 19.59 -17.17
CA VAL A 188 6.66 20.48 -16.56
C VAL A 188 5.51 19.67 -15.96
N VAL A 189 4.79 20.31 -15.03
CA VAL A 189 3.46 19.87 -14.60
C VAL A 189 2.43 20.75 -15.29
N VAL A 190 1.52 20.14 -16.03
CA VAL A 190 0.43 20.81 -16.75
C VAL A 190 -0.91 20.42 -16.14
N SER A 191 -1.76 21.42 -15.89
CA SER A 191 -3.16 21.21 -15.51
C SER A 191 -4.07 21.38 -16.73
N ILE A 192 -5.03 20.47 -16.93
CA ILE A 192 -6.11 20.64 -17.90
C ILE A 192 -7.06 21.73 -17.38
N ILE A 193 -7.29 22.76 -18.19
CA ILE A 193 -8.19 23.88 -17.87
C ILE A 193 -9.53 23.78 -18.59
N ASP A 194 -9.54 23.19 -19.79
CA ASP A 194 -10.75 23.00 -20.59
C ASP A 194 -10.60 21.80 -21.53
N TRP A 195 -11.73 21.15 -21.84
CA TRP A 195 -11.80 20.13 -22.87
C TRP A 195 -13.12 20.25 -23.63
N PRO A 196 -13.19 21.14 -24.63
CA PRO A 196 -14.42 21.39 -25.39
C PRO A 196 -15.02 20.13 -25.98
N SER A 197 -16.34 20.02 -25.93
CA SER A 197 -17.07 18.90 -26.53
C SER A 197 -16.77 18.79 -28.03
N GLY A 198 -16.38 17.60 -28.48
CA GLY A 198 -15.96 17.33 -29.86
C GLY A 198 -14.48 17.63 -30.17
N SER A 199 -13.74 18.27 -29.25
CA SER A 199 -12.29 18.40 -29.39
C SER A 199 -11.58 17.08 -29.13
N LYS A 200 -10.58 16.77 -29.97
CA LYS A 200 -9.70 15.61 -29.77
C LYS A 200 -8.75 15.80 -28.59
N ASN A 201 -8.29 17.02 -28.35
CA ASN A 201 -7.24 17.33 -27.38
C ASN A 201 -7.75 18.34 -26.34
N PRO A 202 -7.40 18.19 -25.06
CA PRO A 202 -7.66 19.20 -24.03
C PRO A 202 -6.74 20.41 -24.18
N VAL A 203 -7.15 21.52 -23.55
CA VAL A 203 -6.34 22.72 -23.36
C VAL A 203 -5.84 22.75 -21.92
N GLY A 204 -4.58 23.11 -21.72
CA GLY A 204 -3.94 23.16 -20.41
C GLY A 204 -3.18 24.44 -20.13
N THR A 205 -2.65 24.50 -18.91
CA THR A 205 -1.71 25.54 -18.44
C THR A 205 -0.55 24.89 -17.71
N VAL A 206 0.65 25.43 -17.87
CA VAL A 206 1.80 25.01 -17.07
C VAL A 206 1.61 25.50 -15.64
N LYS A 207 1.58 24.56 -14.70
CA LYS A 207 1.45 24.82 -13.27
C LYS A 207 2.81 24.96 -12.61
N HIS A 208 3.75 24.06 -12.93
CA HIS A 208 5.12 24.09 -12.44
C HIS A 208 6.12 23.74 -13.55
N VAL A 209 7.24 24.48 -13.59
CA VAL A 209 8.41 24.12 -14.38
C VAL A 209 9.33 23.28 -13.49
N LEU A 210 9.59 22.03 -13.88
CA LEU A 210 10.39 21.10 -13.08
C LEU A 210 11.88 21.22 -13.40
N GLY A 211 12.23 21.53 -14.66
CA GLY A 211 13.60 21.75 -15.10
C GLY A 211 13.98 20.91 -16.32
N VAL A 212 15.29 20.70 -16.50
CA VAL A 212 15.84 19.95 -17.63
C VAL A 212 15.65 18.46 -17.40
N LYS A 213 15.11 17.78 -18.41
CA LYS A 213 14.89 16.34 -18.41
C LYS A 213 16.20 15.57 -18.18
N GLY A 214 16.15 14.55 -17.32
CA GLY A 214 17.29 13.72 -16.95
C GLY A 214 18.12 14.26 -15.78
N GLU A 215 17.91 15.50 -15.32
CA GLU A 215 18.51 15.97 -14.07
C GLU A 215 17.80 15.35 -12.86
N ASN A 216 18.57 14.96 -11.84
CA ASN A 216 18.04 14.26 -10.66
C ASN A 216 16.84 15.00 -10.02
N ASN A 217 16.99 16.30 -9.74
CA ASN A 217 15.92 17.11 -9.15
C ASN A 217 14.65 17.11 -10.00
N THR A 218 14.80 17.28 -11.32
CA THR A 218 13.70 17.29 -12.28
C THR A 218 12.94 15.96 -12.26
N GLU A 219 13.67 14.83 -12.27
CA GLU A 219 13.09 13.50 -12.33
C GLU A 219 12.45 13.07 -11.01
N MET A 220 13.04 13.41 -9.86
CA MET A 220 12.45 13.15 -8.55
C MET A 220 11.17 13.97 -8.35
N ASN A 221 11.18 15.26 -8.72
CA ASN A 221 9.98 16.09 -8.66
C ASN A 221 8.89 15.61 -9.64
N ALA A 222 9.26 15.12 -10.82
CA ALA A 222 8.31 14.53 -11.76
C ALA A 222 7.64 13.27 -11.16
N ILE A 223 8.40 12.39 -10.50
CA ILE A 223 7.84 11.22 -9.80
C ILE A 223 6.82 11.67 -8.75
N LEU A 224 7.13 12.67 -7.93
CA LEU A 224 6.20 13.15 -6.89
C LEU A 224 4.91 13.68 -7.50
N ALA A 225 5.02 14.55 -8.50
CA ALA A 225 3.87 15.13 -9.18
C ALA A 225 3.04 14.07 -9.95
N ASP A 226 3.67 13.01 -10.46
CA ASP A 226 2.97 11.89 -11.10
C ASP A 226 1.99 11.19 -10.16
N TYR A 227 2.42 10.98 -8.91
CA TYR A 227 1.59 10.37 -7.86
C TYR A 227 0.71 11.40 -7.11
N GLY A 228 0.78 12.67 -7.50
CA GLY A 228 -0.05 13.75 -6.96
C GLY A 228 0.42 14.30 -5.62
N PHE A 229 1.69 14.12 -5.28
CA PHE A 229 2.28 14.73 -4.10
C PHE A 229 2.62 16.20 -4.36
N PRO A 230 2.32 17.09 -3.40
CA PRO A 230 2.71 18.49 -3.50
C PRO A 230 4.23 18.62 -3.45
N LEU A 231 4.78 19.54 -4.25
CA LEU A 231 6.22 19.80 -4.31
C LEU A 231 6.69 20.77 -3.22
N GLU A 232 5.78 21.59 -2.70
CA GLU A 232 6.05 22.64 -1.71
C GLU A 232 4.89 22.71 -0.71
N PHE A 233 5.14 23.33 0.46
CA PHE A 233 4.05 23.65 1.39
C PHE A 233 3.34 24.93 0.95
N PRO A 234 2.01 25.03 1.13
CA PRO A 234 1.32 26.30 0.96
C PRO A 234 1.86 27.36 1.92
N LYS A 235 2.07 28.59 1.46
CA LYS A 235 2.62 29.69 2.28
C LYS A 235 1.91 29.87 3.63
N LYS A 236 0.58 29.72 3.67
CA LYS A 236 -0.21 29.82 4.91
C LYS A 236 0.19 28.75 5.95
N VAL A 237 0.50 27.54 5.48
CA VAL A 237 0.95 26.43 6.34
C VAL A 237 2.33 26.72 6.90
N GLU A 238 3.24 27.25 6.09
CA GLU A 238 4.57 27.66 6.55
C GLU A 238 4.50 28.81 7.55
N GLU A 239 3.69 29.83 7.29
CA GLU A 239 3.45 30.95 8.21
C GLU A 239 2.84 30.48 9.54
N GLU A 240 1.93 29.51 9.52
CA GLU A 240 1.36 28.91 10.72
C GLU A 240 2.44 28.13 11.51
N ALA A 241 3.18 27.26 10.84
CA ALA A 241 4.26 26.47 11.44
C ALA A 241 5.33 27.35 12.10
N ASN A 242 5.75 28.43 11.41
CA ASN A 242 6.79 29.34 11.89
C ASN A 242 6.38 30.16 13.12
N LYS A 243 5.07 30.26 13.43
CA LYS A 243 4.58 30.92 14.65
C LYS A 243 4.69 30.03 15.90
N ILE A 244 4.92 28.73 15.73
CA ILE A 244 5.03 27.80 16.85
C ILE A 244 6.40 27.98 17.53
N THR A 245 6.36 28.26 18.84
CA THR A 245 7.56 28.48 19.66
C THR A 245 8.20 27.16 20.09
N GLU A 246 9.52 27.15 20.22
CA GLU A 246 10.26 26.02 20.82
C GLU A 246 10.21 26.02 22.36
N GLU A 247 9.91 27.17 22.97
CA GLU A 247 9.81 27.29 24.42
C GLU A 247 8.56 26.57 24.94
N ILE A 248 8.77 25.68 25.91
CA ILE A 248 7.70 24.97 26.61
C ILE A 248 7.37 25.75 27.89
N SER A 249 6.11 26.14 28.05
CA SER A 249 5.68 26.89 29.23
C SER A 249 5.66 26.03 30.49
N LYS A 250 5.84 26.66 31.66
CA LYS A 250 5.77 25.98 32.97
C LYS A 250 4.39 25.40 33.22
N GLU A 251 3.35 26.07 32.73
CA GLU A 251 1.96 25.65 32.83
C GLU A 251 1.71 24.38 32.01
N GLU A 252 2.37 24.20 30.88
CA GLU A 252 2.26 22.98 30.07
C GLU A 252 3.04 21.82 30.70
N ILE A 253 4.24 22.07 31.22
CA ILE A 253 5.03 21.07 31.98
C ILE A 253 4.21 20.54 33.16
N ALA A 254 3.54 21.42 33.92
CA ALA A 254 2.77 21.04 35.11
C ALA A 254 1.57 20.10 34.83
N LYS A 255 1.10 20.01 33.58
CA LYS A 255 0.00 19.11 33.19
C LYS A 255 0.48 17.70 32.82
N ARG A 256 1.79 17.49 32.72
CA ARG A 256 2.40 16.29 32.15
C ARG A 256 3.14 15.51 33.21
N ARG A 257 3.22 14.19 33.04
CA ARG A 257 4.11 13.37 33.87
C ARG A 257 5.56 13.66 33.46
N ASP A 258 6.39 14.00 34.44
CA ASP A 258 7.76 14.47 34.22
C ASP A 258 8.76 13.30 34.22
N PHE A 259 9.46 13.13 33.11
CA PHE A 259 10.51 12.13 32.90
C PHE A 259 11.89 12.77 32.67
N ARG A 260 12.02 14.10 32.80
CA ARG A 260 13.29 14.81 32.50
C ARG A 260 14.48 14.38 33.37
N GLY A 261 14.21 13.76 34.52
CA GLY A 261 15.24 13.18 35.40
C GLY A 261 15.47 11.67 35.22
N VAL A 262 14.81 11.04 34.23
CA VAL A 262 14.91 9.60 33.96
C VAL A 262 15.78 9.39 32.71
N PRO A 263 16.79 8.48 32.74
CA PRO A 263 17.61 8.16 31.58
C PRO A 263 16.77 7.90 30.33
N THR A 264 16.93 8.76 29.31
CA THR A 264 16.12 8.75 28.08
C THR A 264 17.00 8.95 26.85
N PHE A 265 16.78 8.18 25.78
CA PHE A 265 17.53 8.32 24.54
C PHE A 265 16.73 7.93 23.29
N THR A 266 17.17 8.42 22.12
CA THR A 266 16.63 8.02 20.81
C THR A 266 17.63 7.12 20.07
N ILE A 267 17.14 6.25 19.18
CA ILE A 267 17.98 5.39 18.33
C ILE A 267 17.41 5.38 16.91
N ASP A 268 18.09 6.07 16.00
CA ASP A 268 17.57 6.41 14.67
C ASP A 268 18.65 6.20 13.58
N PRO A 269 18.31 6.27 12.28
CA PRO A 269 19.32 6.37 11.23
C PRO A 269 20.23 7.59 11.43
N ALA A 270 21.52 7.47 11.08
CA ALA A 270 22.50 8.53 11.29
C ALA A 270 22.15 9.86 10.58
N ASP A 271 21.44 9.79 9.46
CA ASP A 271 20.97 10.91 8.63
C ASP A 271 19.59 11.46 9.02
N ALA A 272 18.87 10.80 9.93
CA ALA A 272 17.55 11.23 10.39
C ALA A 272 17.63 12.54 11.19
N LYS A 273 16.58 13.37 11.06
CA LYS A 273 16.43 14.67 11.76
C LYS A 273 15.10 14.78 12.54
N ASP A 274 14.19 13.87 12.25
CA ASP A 274 12.81 13.76 12.72
C ASP A 274 12.70 12.58 13.69
N PHE A 275 13.13 12.76 14.94
CA PHE A 275 13.10 11.70 15.94
C PHE A 275 11.69 11.61 16.54
N ASP A 276 10.90 10.63 16.08
CA ASP A 276 9.52 10.40 16.52
C ASP A 276 9.45 9.80 17.93
N ASP A 277 10.42 8.95 18.29
CA ASP A 277 10.36 8.10 19.46
C ASP A 277 11.65 8.12 20.32
N ALA A 278 11.46 7.98 21.62
CA ALA A 278 12.50 7.84 22.61
C ALA A 278 12.15 6.75 23.62
N LEU A 279 13.16 6.08 24.17
CA LEU A 279 13.02 5.11 25.25
C LEU A 279 13.60 5.67 26.53
N SER A 280 12.84 5.56 27.63
CA SER A 280 13.35 5.79 28.97
C SER A 280 13.46 4.47 29.75
N PHE A 281 14.43 4.42 30.67
CA PHE A 281 14.70 3.23 31.46
C PHE A 281 14.94 3.59 32.94
N GLN A 282 14.22 2.91 33.84
CA GLN A 282 14.46 2.97 35.27
C GLN A 282 14.29 1.60 35.91
N LYS A 283 15.25 1.20 36.75
CA LYS A 283 15.08 0.04 37.64
C LYS A 283 14.36 0.46 38.92
N LEU A 284 13.28 -0.22 39.27
CA LEU A 284 12.46 0.03 40.45
C LEU A 284 12.99 -0.71 41.68
N GLU A 285 12.59 -0.26 42.88
CA GLU A 285 13.00 -0.85 44.16
C GLU A 285 12.59 -2.32 44.31
N ASN A 286 11.46 -2.72 43.70
CA ASN A 286 10.96 -4.10 43.69
C ASN A 286 11.75 -5.02 42.74
N GLY A 287 12.71 -4.50 41.98
CA GLY A 287 13.51 -5.22 41.00
C GLY A 287 12.97 -5.22 39.58
N ASN A 288 11.74 -4.73 39.36
CA ASN A 288 11.16 -4.54 38.02
C ASN A 288 11.77 -3.32 37.31
N TYR A 289 11.38 -3.11 36.06
CA TYR A 289 11.85 -2.02 35.20
C TYR A 289 10.66 -1.18 34.74
N GLU A 290 10.71 0.13 34.96
CA GLU A 290 9.82 1.08 34.31
C GLU A 290 10.43 1.50 32.97
N ILE A 291 9.76 1.15 31.88
CA ILE A 291 10.17 1.47 30.51
C ILE A 291 9.15 2.42 29.91
N GLY A 292 9.57 3.63 29.55
CA GLY A 292 8.76 4.59 28.81
C GLY A 292 9.03 4.51 27.32
N VAL A 293 7.97 4.37 26.53
CA VAL A 293 7.97 4.61 25.09
C VAL A 293 7.36 5.99 24.86
N HIS A 294 8.22 6.98 24.61
CA HIS A 294 7.85 8.39 24.50
C HIS A 294 7.78 8.80 23.03
N ILE A 295 6.61 9.23 22.56
CA ILE A 295 6.40 9.60 21.16
C ILE A 295 6.17 11.10 21.07
N ALA A 296 6.73 11.78 20.07
CA ALA A 296 6.51 13.21 19.83
C ALA A 296 5.01 13.57 19.88
N ASP A 297 4.63 14.55 20.72
CA ASP A 297 3.23 14.98 20.88
C ASP A 297 2.81 15.94 19.75
N VAL A 298 2.84 15.44 18.51
CA VAL A 298 2.43 16.21 17.32
C VAL A 298 0.99 16.72 17.46
N SER A 299 0.12 15.96 18.15
CA SER A 299 -1.28 16.34 18.38
C SER A 299 -1.45 17.61 19.22
N HIS A 300 -0.43 17.99 20.00
CA HIS A 300 -0.38 19.25 20.74
C HIS A 300 -0.15 20.45 19.81
N PHE A 301 0.70 20.31 18.79
CA PHE A 301 1.07 21.39 17.88
C PHE A 301 0.17 21.49 16.65
N VAL A 302 -0.28 20.34 16.13
CA VAL A 302 -1.19 20.25 14.99
C VAL A 302 -2.62 20.22 15.52
N ILE A 303 -3.27 21.37 15.59
CA ILE A 303 -4.63 21.52 16.13
C ILE A 303 -5.67 21.20 15.03
N PRO A 304 -6.73 20.42 15.32
CA PRO A 304 -7.77 20.12 14.32
C PRO A 304 -8.31 21.34 13.58
N ASP A 305 -8.61 21.17 12.29
CA ASP A 305 -9.22 22.17 11.40
C ASP A 305 -8.37 23.42 11.08
N THR A 306 -7.12 23.47 11.54
CA THR A 306 -6.13 24.47 11.12
C THR A 306 -5.60 24.22 9.70
N GLU A 307 -4.83 25.16 9.13
CA GLU A 307 -4.25 24.95 7.79
C GLU A 307 -3.16 23.87 7.85
N LEU A 308 -2.38 23.85 8.92
CA LEU A 308 -1.40 22.80 9.21
C LEU A 308 -2.05 21.40 9.30
N ASP A 309 -3.17 21.28 10.00
CA ASP A 309 -3.90 20.01 10.12
C ASP A 309 -4.48 19.53 8.79
N LYS A 310 -5.12 20.44 8.04
CA LYS A 310 -5.65 20.13 6.70
C LYS A 310 -4.54 19.65 5.77
N GLU A 311 -3.38 20.31 5.78
CA GLU A 311 -2.25 19.91 4.96
C GLU A 311 -1.65 18.57 5.41
N ALA A 312 -1.49 18.35 6.71
CA ALA A 312 -1.04 17.07 7.26
C ALA A 312 -2.01 15.93 6.88
N PHE A 313 -3.32 16.18 6.94
CA PHE A 313 -4.35 15.23 6.48
C PHE A 313 -4.26 14.98 4.98
N ASN A 314 -4.14 16.04 4.16
CA ASN A 314 -4.05 15.94 2.71
C ASN A 314 -2.85 15.08 2.29
N ARG A 315 -1.68 15.30 2.91
CA ARG A 315 -0.47 14.49 2.68
C ARG A 315 -0.60 13.08 3.27
N ALA A 316 -1.18 12.97 4.47
CA ALA A 316 -1.40 11.78 5.29
C ALA A 316 -0.15 10.97 5.72
N THR A 317 0.92 11.01 4.93
CA THR A 317 2.19 10.32 5.20
C THR A 317 3.35 11.10 4.57
N SER A 318 4.54 11.01 5.17
CA SER A 318 5.78 11.40 4.49
C SER A 318 6.11 10.39 3.38
N VAL A 319 6.85 10.84 2.35
CA VAL A 319 7.29 10.01 1.21
C VAL A 319 8.81 9.99 1.16
N TYR A 320 9.41 8.80 1.14
CA TYR A 320 10.87 8.61 1.20
C TYR A 320 11.42 8.19 -0.16
N LEU A 321 11.73 9.18 -1.02
CA LEU A 321 12.45 8.89 -2.26
C LEU A 321 13.91 8.53 -1.97
N VAL A 322 14.60 7.99 -2.97
CA VAL A 322 16.00 7.58 -2.81
C VAL A 322 16.92 8.73 -2.34
N ASP A 323 16.69 9.95 -2.81
CA ASP A 323 17.57 11.10 -2.54
C ASP A 323 17.03 12.10 -1.50
N ARG A 324 15.73 12.04 -1.17
CA ARG A 324 15.07 13.02 -0.29
C ARG A 324 13.82 12.47 0.38
N VAL A 325 13.40 13.18 1.42
CA VAL A 325 12.11 12.97 2.09
C VAL A 325 11.18 14.13 1.75
N ILE A 326 9.93 13.81 1.40
CA ILE A 326 8.84 14.79 1.31
C ILE A 326 8.03 14.66 2.60
N PRO A 327 8.17 15.61 3.54
CA PRO A 327 7.60 15.44 4.86
C PRO A 327 6.09 15.72 4.85
N MET A 328 5.37 15.04 5.75
CA MET A 328 3.97 15.32 6.04
C MET A 328 3.78 16.67 6.71
N LEU A 329 4.73 17.07 7.57
CA LEU A 329 4.73 18.33 8.32
C LEU A 329 5.88 19.24 7.87
N PRO A 330 5.74 20.57 7.96
CA PRO A 330 6.85 21.47 7.72
C PRO A 330 8.04 21.18 8.63
N GLU A 331 9.27 21.40 8.13
CA GLU A 331 10.51 21.08 8.85
C GLU A 331 10.62 21.74 10.22
N ARG A 332 10.03 22.93 10.38
CA ARG A 332 9.91 23.64 11.66
C ARG A 332 9.30 22.76 12.76
N LEU A 333 8.35 21.91 12.39
CA LEU A 333 7.76 20.92 13.29
C LEU A 333 8.54 19.61 13.28
N SER A 334 8.69 19.00 12.10
CA SER A 334 9.23 17.64 12.01
C SER A 334 10.66 17.52 12.53
N ASN A 335 11.51 18.53 12.29
CA ASN A 335 12.93 18.53 12.66
C ASN A 335 13.20 19.43 13.90
N GLY A 336 12.18 20.18 14.33
CA GLY A 336 12.29 21.20 15.37
C GLY A 336 11.45 20.86 16.61
N VAL A 337 10.26 21.45 16.70
CA VAL A 337 9.45 21.40 17.92
C VAL A 337 8.98 19.99 18.29
N CYS A 338 8.71 19.13 17.30
CA CYS A 338 8.26 17.75 17.54
C CYS A 338 9.42 16.76 17.68
N SER A 339 10.52 16.97 16.95
CA SER A 339 11.69 16.07 16.97
C SER A 339 12.26 15.97 18.39
N LEU A 340 12.44 14.75 18.88
CA LEU A 340 12.93 14.46 20.23
C LEU A 340 14.46 14.66 20.36
N ARG A 341 14.93 15.85 19.99
CA ARG A 341 16.35 16.24 19.96
C ARG A 341 17.01 16.05 21.34
N PRO A 342 18.30 15.65 21.37
CA PRO A 342 19.03 15.48 22.62
C PRO A 342 19.25 16.84 23.32
N HIS A 343 19.31 16.80 24.64
CA HIS A 343 19.58 17.93 25.53
C HIS A 343 18.55 19.06 25.48
N GLU A 344 17.32 18.74 25.10
CA GLU A 344 16.20 19.66 25.07
C GLU A 344 14.98 19.04 25.75
N ASP A 345 14.20 19.88 26.44
CA ASP A 345 12.90 19.45 26.95
C ASP A 345 11.93 19.29 25.78
N LYS A 346 11.24 18.15 25.72
CA LYS A 346 10.31 17.80 24.63
C LYS A 346 8.99 17.26 25.14
N LEU A 347 7.92 17.61 24.43
CA LEU A 347 6.56 17.18 24.73
C LEU A 347 6.26 15.85 24.04
N CYS A 348 5.80 14.88 24.82
CA CYS A 348 5.51 13.54 24.31
C CYS A 348 4.11 13.05 24.68
N PHE A 349 3.60 12.12 23.89
CA PHE A 349 2.54 11.20 24.23
C PHE A 349 3.15 9.81 24.44
N SER A 350 2.94 9.23 25.61
CA SER A 350 3.76 8.10 26.05
C SER A 350 2.93 6.89 26.44
N ALA A 351 3.55 5.72 26.25
CA ALA A 351 3.13 4.45 26.81
C ALA A 351 4.23 3.96 27.77
N VAL A 352 3.90 3.85 29.05
CA VAL A 352 4.85 3.48 30.12
C VAL A 352 4.46 2.12 30.67
N PHE A 353 5.44 1.24 30.84
CA PHE A 353 5.24 -0.14 31.28
C PHE A 353 6.13 -0.50 32.45
N GLU A 354 5.58 -1.15 33.46
CA GLU A 354 6.36 -1.87 34.46
C GLU A 354 6.56 -3.32 33.99
N LEU A 355 7.80 -3.70 33.73
CA LEU A 355 8.20 -5.01 33.23
C LEU A 355 9.04 -5.76 34.25
N ASP A 356 8.77 -7.07 34.43
CA ASP A 356 9.70 -7.95 35.15
C ASP A 356 10.85 -8.45 34.24
N GLU A 357 11.78 -9.23 34.81
CA GLU A 357 12.88 -9.85 34.07
C GLU A 357 12.44 -10.77 32.92
N LYS A 358 11.18 -11.20 32.89
CA LYS A 358 10.59 -12.05 31.84
C LYS A 358 9.71 -11.23 30.88
N ALA A 359 9.83 -9.89 30.90
CA ALA A 359 9.03 -8.97 30.12
C ALA A 359 7.51 -9.21 30.27
N ASN A 360 7.05 -9.62 31.45
CA ASN A 360 5.63 -9.57 31.78
C ASN A 360 5.28 -8.16 32.25
N ILE A 361 4.13 -7.66 31.81
CA ILE A 361 3.65 -6.33 32.17
C ILE A 361 2.87 -6.44 33.48
N HIS A 362 3.34 -5.77 34.51
CA HIS A 362 2.69 -5.66 35.82
C HIS A 362 1.79 -4.42 35.91
N ASP A 363 2.25 -3.31 35.35
CA ASP A 363 1.47 -2.08 35.23
C ASP A 363 1.69 -1.41 33.86
N GLN A 364 0.71 -0.60 33.45
CA GLN A 364 0.77 0.19 32.23
C GLN A 364 0.05 1.54 32.39
N TRP A 365 0.66 2.59 31.84
CA TRP A 365 0.11 3.94 31.85
C TRP A 365 0.23 4.59 30.47
N PHE A 366 -0.81 5.34 30.06
CA PHE A 366 -0.81 6.11 28.83
C PHE A 366 -1.15 7.56 29.12
N GLY A 367 -0.45 8.49 28.47
CA GLY A 367 -0.75 9.91 28.61
C GLY A 367 0.41 10.80 28.20
N ARG A 368 0.24 12.10 28.42
CA ARG A 368 1.21 13.12 28.04
C ARG A 368 2.36 13.23 29.05
N THR A 369 3.58 13.26 28.54
CA THR A 369 4.81 13.41 29.33
C THR A 369 5.65 14.57 28.82
N VAL A 370 6.62 14.99 29.62
CA VAL A 370 7.76 15.80 29.21
C VAL A 370 9.04 15.01 29.46
N ILE A 371 9.94 14.99 28.48
CA ILE A 371 11.23 14.28 28.57
C ILE A 371 12.38 15.25 28.34
N HIS A 372 13.59 14.82 28.72
CA HIS A 372 14.84 15.44 28.33
C HIS A 372 15.71 14.31 27.77
N SER A 373 15.90 14.25 26.45
CA SER A 373 16.68 13.17 25.84
C SER A 373 18.16 13.35 26.17
N ASP A 374 18.74 12.43 26.93
CA ASP A 374 20.14 12.50 27.38
C ASP A 374 21.13 12.18 26.25
N ARG A 375 20.72 11.40 25.25
CA ARG A 375 21.57 11.01 24.14
C ARG A 375 20.76 10.64 22.89
N ARG A 376 21.30 11.01 21.73
CA ARG A 376 20.86 10.50 20.42
C ARG A 376 21.88 9.47 19.94
N PHE A 377 21.43 8.24 19.70
CA PHE A 377 22.24 7.18 19.08
C PHE A 377 21.87 7.01 17.61
N SER A 378 22.86 6.68 16.78
CA SER A 378 22.58 5.98 15.52
C SER A 378 22.32 4.49 15.79
N TYR A 379 21.66 3.78 14.85
CA TYR A 379 21.53 2.32 14.93
C TYR A 379 22.89 1.63 15.01
N GLU A 380 23.90 2.14 14.32
CA GLU A 380 25.26 1.61 14.33
C GLU A 380 25.92 1.77 15.71
N GLU A 381 25.78 2.94 16.33
CA GLU A 381 26.32 3.19 17.68
C GLU A 381 25.64 2.32 18.73
N ALA A 382 24.31 2.22 18.71
CA ALA A 382 23.58 1.34 19.61
C ALA A 382 23.93 -0.13 19.39
N GLN A 383 24.16 -0.54 18.13
CA GLN A 383 24.62 -1.87 17.81
C GLN A 383 26.02 -2.14 18.36
N GLU A 384 26.94 -1.18 18.27
CA GLU A 384 28.28 -1.29 18.86
C GLU A 384 28.21 -1.45 20.38
N VAL A 385 27.33 -0.71 21.07
CA VAL A 385 27.08 -0.89 22.52
C VAL A 385 26.59 -2.32 22.82
N ILE A 386 25.66 -2.85 22.03
CA ILE A 386 25.14 -4.22 22.19
C ILE A 386 26.25 -5.27 22.01
N GLU A 387 27.10 -5.12 20.98
CA GLU A 387 28.15 -6.08 20.62
C GLU A 387 29.33 -6.03 21.60
N THR A 388 29.80 -4.83 21.95
CA THR A 388 30.95 -4.63 22.85
C THR A 388 30.59 -4.72 24.33
N LYS A 389 29.30 -4.57 24.66
CA LYS A 389 28.78 -4.46 26.04
C LYS A 389 29.42 -3.31 26.83
N SER A 390 29.78 -2.24 26.14
CA SER A 390 30.48 -1.08 26.69
C SER A 390 30.00 0.22 26.03
N GLY A 391 30.33 1.37 26.60
CA GLY A 391 29.84 2.68 26.15
C GLY A 391 28.73 3.27 27.04
N ASP A 392 28.26 4.46 26.69
CA ASP A 392 27.23 5.15 27.46
C ASP A 392 25.90 4.39 27.41
N PHE A 393 25.15 4.44 28.50
CA PHE A 393 23.86 3.74 28.65
C PHE A 393 23.93 2.24 28.35
N SER A 394 25.10 1.61 28.47
CA SER A 394 25.28 0.20 28.11
C SER A 394 24.43 -0.73 28.98
N THR A 395 24.23 -0.41 30.27
CA THR A 395 23.39 -1.21 31.17
C THR A 395 21.93 -1.18 30.72
N GLU A 396 21.43 0.00 30.37
CA GLU A 396 20.07 0.28 29.92
C GLU A 396 19.81 -0.38 28.57
N ILE A 397 20.67 -0.12 27.57
CA ILE A 397 20.54 -0.67 26.21
C ILE A 397 20.60 -2.19 26.22
N LEU A 398 21.54 -2.79 26.94
CA LEU A 398 21.64 -4.25 27.03
C LEU A 398 20.39 -4.85 27.67
N LYS A 399 19.85 -4.22 28.72
CA LYS A 399 18.64 -4.73 29.37
C LYS A 399 17.39 -4.56 28.51
N LEU A 400 17.25 -3.42 27.82
CA LEU A 400 16.19 -3.22 26.83
C LEU A 400 16.28 -4.28 25.72
N ASN A 401 17.48 -4.58 25.22
CA ASN A 401 17.67 -5.60 24.19
C ASN A 401 17.24 -6.99 24.69
N GLU A 402 17.63 -7.37 25.91
CA GLU A 402 17.21 -8.63 26.55
C GLU A 402 15.68 -8.75 26.61
N LEU A 403 15.00 -7.70 27.08
CA LEU A 403 13.53 -7.67 27.15
C LEU A 403 12.89 -7.72 25.75
N ALA A 404 13.46 -7.01 24.77
CA ALA A 404 13.00 -7.04 23.38
C ALA A 404 13.08 -8.46 22.80
N TYR A 405 14.17 -9.19 23.02
CA TYR A 405 14.28 -10.60 22.62
C TYR A 405 13.14 -11.47 23.17
N ILE A 406 12.80 -11.31 24.45
CA ILE A 406 11.70 -12.06 25.08
C ILE A 406 10.34 -11.69 24.45
N LEU A 407 10.10 -10.40 24.21
CA LEU A 407 8.89 -9.92 23.54
C LEU A 407 8.77 -10.49 22.12
N ARG A 408 9.87 -10.48 21.36
CA ARG A 408 9.97 -11.04 20.00
C ARG A 408 9.68 -12.52 19.96
N GLU A 409 10.29 -13.29 20.86
CA GLU A 409 10.11 -14.74 20.92
C GLU A 409 8.64 -15.08 21.23
N ARG A 410 8.02 -14.34 22.16
CA ARG A 410 6.60 -14.48 22.49
C ARG A 410 5.69 -14.14 21.30
N LYS A 411 6.02 -13.07 20.55
CA LYS A 411 5.32 -12.65 19.32
C LYS A 411 5.30 -13.78 18.28
N PHE A 412 6.45 -14.40 17.99
CA PHE A 412 6.53 -15.52 17.05
C PHE A 412 5.89 -16.81 17.55
N LYS A 413 6.00 -17.13 18.85
CA LYS A 413 5.29 -18.28 19.47
C LYS A 413 3.76 -18.16 19.35
N ASN A 414 3.25 -16.93 19.29
CA ASN A 414 1.82 -16.65 19.11
C ASN A 414 1.36 -16.65 17.64
N GLY A 415 2.27 -16.81 16.68
CA GLY A 415 1.93 -16.94 15.27
C GLY A 415 2.15 -15.67 14.44
N ALA A 416 2.94 -14.70 14.91
CA ALA A 416 3.41 -13.63 14.04
C ALA A 416 4.27 -14.20 12.92
N ILE A 417 4.30 -13.55 11.75
CA ILE A 417 5.04 -14.04 10.58
C ILE A 417 6.26 -13.16 10.34
N ALA A 418 7.43 -13.78 10.19
CA ALA A 418 8.67 -13.09 9.85
C ALA A 418 8.80 -13.04 8.33
N PHE A 419 8.60 -11.86 7.73
CA PHE A 419 9.04 -11.60 6.38
C PHE A 419 10.26 -10.68 6.46
N GLU A 420 11.44 -11.22 6.17
CA GLU A 420 12.62 -10.39 5.96
C GLU A 420 12.76 -10.12 4.47
N SER A 421 12.64 -8.85 4.08
CA SER A 421 12.93 -8.39 2.72
C SER A 421 14.26 -7.64 2.71
N GLU A 422 15.12 -7.95 1.74
CA GLU A 422 16.30 -7.14 1.46
C GLU A 422 15.86 -5.80 0.86
N GLU A 423 16.16 -4.69 1.54
CA GLU A 423 15.90 -3.35 1.01
C GLU A 423 17.13 -2.84 0.25
N VAL A 424 16.94 -2.46 -1.01
CA VAL A 424 17.98 -1.87 -1.85
C VAL A 424 18.16 -0.39 -1.53
N LYS A 425 19.39 0.03 -1.28
CA LYS A 425 19.81 1.41 -1.05
C LYS A 425 20.95 1.79 -1.99
N PHE A 426 21.15 3.09 -2.16
CA PHE A 426 22.10 3.65 -3.12
C PHE A 426 23.10 4.55 -2.41
N THR A 427 24.35 4.48 -2.83
CA THR A 427 25.32 5.54 -2.56
C THR A 427 25.18 6.57 -3.67
N LEU A 428 24.92 7.82 -3.31
CA LEU A 428 24.73 8.92 -4.27
C LEU A 428 25.92 9.88 -4.24
N ASP A 429 26.23 10.49 -5.38
CA ASP A 429 27.13 11.65 -5.44
C ASP A 429 26.41 12.97 -5.10
N GLU A 430 27.13 14.08 -5.15
CA GLU A 430 26.62 15.43 -4.86
C GLU A 430 25.48 15.89 -5.79
N ASN A 431 25.37 15.32 -6.99
CA ASN A 431 24.30 15.60 -7.95
C ASN A 431 23.14 14.61 -7.83
N GLY A 432 23.21 13.68 -6.88
CA GLY A 432 22.23 12.63 -6.65
C GLY A 432 22.36 11.45 -7.60
N LYS A 433 23.44 11.32 -8.39
CA LYS A 433 23.66 10.17 -9.28
C LYS A 433 24.12 8.95 -8.45
N PRO A 434 23.58 7.75 -8.70
CA PRO A 434 23.99 6.55 -7.98
C PRO A 434 25.39 6.09 -8.40
N THR A 435 26.29 5.99 -7.43
CA THR A 435 27.67 5.49 -7.59
C THR A 435 27.84 4.05 -7.11
N GLY A 436 26.88 3.55 -6.32
CA GLY A 436 26.87 2.18 -5.83
C GLY A 436 25.50 1.76 -5.32
N VAL A 437 25.31 0.45 -5.18
CA VAL A 437 24.08 -0.18 -4.68
C VAL A 437 24.45 -1.14 -3.56
N TYR A 438 23.69 -1.12 -2.47
CA TYR A 438 23.89 -2.01 -1.32
C TYR A 438 22.57 -2.42 -0.70
N THR A 439 22.55 -3.55 0.01
CA THR A 439 21.36 -4.01 0.74
C THR A 439 21.43 -3.59 2.21
N LYS A 440 20.33 -3.07 2.75
CA LYS A 440 20.23 -2.72 4.17
C LYS A 440 20.08 -3.98 5.01
N ILE A 441 20.94 -4.16 6.00
CA ILE A 441 20.88 -5.30 6.94
C ILE A 441 20.22 -4.85 8.25
N ARG A 442 19.15 -5.54 8.64
CA ARG A 442 18.44 -5.29 9.91
C ARG A 442 19.12 -6.01 11.08
N LYS A 443 19.83 -5.26 11.92
CA LYS A 443 20.53 -5.76 13.12
C LYS A 443 19.71 -5.64 14.42
N ASP A 444 20.29 -6.01 15.56
CA ASP A 444 19.65 -6.05 16.87
C ASP A 444 19.15 -4.69 17.35
N ALA A 445 19.90 -3.61 17.13
CA ALA A 445 19.46 -2.26 17.49
C ALA A 445 18.14 -1.87 16.81
N HIS A 446 17.99 -2.19 15.52
CA HIS A 446 16.74 -1.97 14.77
C HIS A 446 15.58 -2.79 15.38
N LYS A 447 15.88 -4.06 15.64
CA LYS A 447 14.97 -5.06 16.19
C LYS A 447 14.54 -4.73 17.63
N LEU A 448 15.36 -4.04 18.42
CA LEU A 448 15.06 -3.56 19.77
C LEU A 448 13.98 -2.48 19.70
N ILE A 449 14.22 -1.41 18.91
CA ILE A 449 13.26 -0.32 18.73
C ILE A 449 11.94 -0.86 18.19
N GLU A 450 11.99 -1.71 17.15
CA GLU A 450 10.80 -2.32 16.56
C GLU A 450 9.89 -2.99 17.61
N ASP A 451 10.44 -3.78 18.54
CA ASP A 451 9.62 -4.51 19.50
C ASP A 451 9.00 -3.62 20.58
N PHE A 452 9.68 -2.56 21.02
CA PHE A 452 9.08 -1.59 21.95
C PHE A 452 8.01 -0.74 21.28
N MET A 453 8.21 -0.35 20.01
CA MET A 453 7.16 0.32 19.23
C MET A 453 5.95 -0.60 19.03
N LEU A 454 6.16 -1.87 18.69
CA LEU A 454 5.09 -2.87 18.59
C LEU A 454 4.36 -3.08 19.92
N LEU A 455 5.09 -3.05 21.04
CA LEU A 455 4.50 -3.14 22.38
C LEU A 455 3.56 -1.96 22.65
N ALA A 456 4.02 -0.73 22.43
CA ALA A 456 3.23 0.48 22.60
C ALA A 456 1.98 0.48 21.69
N ASN A 457 2.19 0.25 20.40
CA ASN A 457 1.13 0.16 19.38
C ASN A 457 0.04 -0.85 19.76
N ARG A 458 0.44 -2.07 20.15
CA ARG A 458 -0.50 -3.12 20.57
C ARG A 458 -1.25 -2.72 21.83
N LYS A 459 -0.55 -2.19 22.83
CA LYS A 459 -1.13 -1.93 24.16
C LYS A 459 -2.06 -0.72 24.18
N VAL A 460 -1.76 0.31 23.40
CA VAL A 460 -2.69 1.42 23.15
C VAL A 460 -3.96 0.92 22.46
N ALA A 461 -3.83 0.12 21.39
CA ALA A 461 -4.97 -0.44 20.69
C ALA A 461 -5.81 -1.37 21.56
N GLU A 462 -5.17 -2.20 22.39
CA GLU A 462 -5.81 -3.12 23.34
C GLU A 462 -6.55 -2.35 24.45
N TYR A 463 -5.96 -1.28 24.97
CA TYR A 463 -6.55 -0.44 26.02
C TYR A 463 -7.90 0.14 25.57
N ILE A 464 -7.95 0.78 24.41
CA ILE A 464 -9.19 1.35 23.86
C ILE A 464 -10.13 0.24 23.34
N GLY A 465 -9.59 -0.77 22.65
CA GLY A 465 -10.39 -1.83 22.02
C GLY A 465 -11.17 -2.71 23.00
N LYS A 466 -10.70 -2.82 24.25
CA LYS A 466 -11.41 -3.52 25.32
C LYS A 466 -12.44 -2.65 26.06
N GLN A 467 -12.48 -1.35 25.79
CA GLN A 467 -13.43 -0.42 26.39
C GLN A 467 -14.71 -0.32 25.55
N GLY A 468 -15.85 -0.21 26.25
CA GLY A 468 -17.16 -0.19 25.61
C GLY A 468 -17.59 -1.55 25.04
N ARG A 469 -18.90 -1.75 24.84
CA ARG A 469 -19.47 -2.98 24.24
C ARG A 469 -20.68 -2.66 23.36
N GLY A 470 -20.88 -3.46 22.32
CA GLY A 470 -22.03 -3.30 21.41
C GLY A 470 -22.11 -1.90 20.81
N LYS A 471 -23.23 -1.20 21.04
CA LYS A 471 -23.45 0.18 20.58
C LYS A 471 -22.56 1.23 21.26
N ASN A 472 -21.89 0.86 22.36
CA ASN A 472 -21.00 1.74 23.12
C ASN A 472 -19.52 1.46 22.84
N LYS A 473 -19.18 0.71 21.78
CA LYS A 473 -17.78 0.49 21.38
C LYS A 473 -17.14 1.84 21.06
N LEU A 474 -15.98 2.13 21.63
CA LEU A 474 -15.23 3.34 21.33
C LEU A 474 -14.69 3.28 19.90
N THR A 475 -14.89 4.35 19.15
CA THR A 475 -14.29 4.47 17.81
C THR A 475 -12.80 4.74 17.97
N PHE A 476 -12.00 3.98 17.24
CA PHE A 476 -10.56 4.16 17.20
C PHE A 476 -10.03 3.85 15.80
N VAL A 477 -8.84 4.35 15.48
CA VAL A 477 -8.18 4.01 14.22
C VAL A 477 -7.27 2.81 14.48
N TYR A 478 -7.47 1.73 13.72
CA TYR A 478 -6.69 0.50 13.82
C TYR A 478 -5.92 0.26 12.53
N ARG A 479 -4.78 -0.42 12.64
CA ARG A 479 -4.00 -0.94 11.52
C ARG A 479 -4.39 -2.40 11.32
N TYR A 480 -5.39 -2.62 10.47
CA TYR A 480 -5.96 -3.94 10.21
C TYR A 480 -5.16 -4.67 9.13
N HIS A 481 -4.91 -5.97 9.33
CA HIS A 481 -4.34 -6.85 8.30
C HIS A 481 -5.12 -8.16 8.30
N ASP A 482 -5.77 -8.46 7.17
CA ASP A 482 -6.64 -9.64 7.02
C ASP A 482 -5.84 -10.95 6.91
N VAL A 483 -6.56 -12.06 6.99
CA VAL A 483 -6.02 -13.38 6.67
C VAL A 483 -5.65 -13.47 5.18
N PRO A 484 -4.68 -14.32 4.80
CA PRO A 484 -4.28 -14.53 3.40
C PRO A 484 -5.45 -15.05 2.56
N ASN A 485 -5.48 -14.71 1.27
CA ASN A 485 -6.45 -15.29 0.35
C ASN A 485 -6.17 -16.81 0.19
N PRO A 486 -7.16 -17.70 0.43
CA PRO A 486 -6.96 -19.15 0.36
C PRO A 486 -6.45 -19.64 -0.99
N GLU A 487 -6.85 -19.01 -2.09
CA GLU A 487 -6.44 -19.38 -3.44
C GLU A 487 -4.94 -19.08 -3.65
N THR A 488 -4.52 -17.85 -3.33
CA THR A 488 -3.11 -17.44 -3.45
C THR A 488 -2.22 -18.22 -2.50
N LEU A 489 -2.70 -18.52 -1.29
CA LEU A 489 -1.96 -19.33 -0.32
C LEU A 489 -1.81 -20.78 -0.80
N THR A 490 -2.84 -21.34 -1.45
CA THR A 490 -2.78 -22.67 -2.05
C THR A 490 -1.77 -22.71 -3.20
N THR A 491 -1.76 -21.70 -4.07
CA THR A 491 -0.76 -21.57 -5.14
C THR A 491 0.66 -21.49 -4.58
N PHE A 492 0.87 -20.66 -3.55
CA PHE A 492 2.16 -20.59 -2.87
C PHE A 492 2.56 -21.94 -2.27
N SER A 493 1.65 -22.64 -1.58
CA SER A 493 1.90 -23.96 -1.01
C SER A 493 2.33 -24.98 -2.07
N GLN A 494 1.68 -25.01 -3.23
CA GLN A 494 2.02 -25.92 -4.32
C GLN A 494 3.40 -25.61 -4.91
N PHE A 495 3.77 -24.32 -4.94
CA PHE A 495 5.06 -23.88 -5.41
C PHE A 495 6.17 -24.23 -4.42
N ALA A 496 6.00 -23.87 -3.15
CA ALA A 496 6.94 -24.17 -2.06
C ALA A 496 7.22 -25.68 -1.93
N ALA A 497 6.22 -26.53 -2.17
CA ALA A 497 6.37 -27.99 -2.14
C ALA A 497 7.39 -28.54 -3.15
N ARG A 498 7.63 -27.83 -4.26
CA ARG A 498 8.63 -28.20 -5.28
C ARG A 498 10.06 -28.01 -4.79
N PHE A 499 10.25 -27.08 -3.87
CA PHE A 499 11.51 -26.81 -3.16
C PHE A 499 11.61 -27.64 -1.86
N GLY A 500 10.73 -28.63 -1.67
CA GLY A 500 10.74 -29.49 -0.48
C GLY A 500 10.08 -28.87 0.76
N HIS A 501 9.41 -27.72 0.62
CA HIS A 501 8.76 -27.01 1.72
C HIS A 501 7.26 -27.30 1.77
N LYS A 502 6.79 -27.94 2.85
CA LYS A 502 5.36 -28.20 3.06
C LYS A 502 4.73 -27.10 3.92
N LEU A 503 3.68 -26.47 3.39
CA LEU A 503 2.84 -25.52 4.12
C LEU A 503 1.61 -26.23 4.69
N THR A 504 1.25 -25.94 5.94
CA THR A 504 0.05 -26.50 6.60
C THR A 504 -1.03 -25.43 6.70
N ILE A 505 -2.16 -25.61 6.02
CA ILE A 505 -3.25 -24.62 5.93
C ILE A 505 -4.51 -25.12 6.66
N LYS A 506 -4.39 -25.55 7.92
CA LYS A 506 -5.53 -26.05 8.70
C LYS A 506 -6.13 -24.98 9.63
N THR A 507 -5.25 -24.22 10.28
CA THR A 507 -5.60 -23.10 11.16
C THR A 507 -4.61 -21.96 10.92
N ASP A 508 -5.00 -20.74 11.25
CA ASP A 508 -4.14 -19.55 11.12
C ASP A 508 -2.81 -19.73 11.86
N LYS A 509 -2.86 -20.27 13.09
CA LYS A 509 -1.66 -20.50 13.89
C LYS A 509 -0.73 -21.57 13.30
N GLU A 510 -1.28 -22.67 12.78
CA GLU A 510 -0.48 -23.69 12.09
C GLU A 510 0.08 -23.20 10.75
N THR A 511 -0.68 -22.34 10.05
CA THR A 511 -0.26 -21.66 8.83
C THR A 511 0.92 -20.76 9.11
N ALA A 512 0.81 -19.84 10.08
CA ALA A 512 1.91 -18.96 10.45
C ALA A 512 3.15 -19.72 10.94
N LYS A 513 2.95 -20.76 11.76
CA LYS A 513 4.07 -21.60 12.23
C LYS A 513 4.79 -22.31 11.07
N SER A 514 4.03 -22.85 10.11
CA SER A 514 4.62 -23.49 8.93
C SER A 514 5.27 -22.48 7.99
N LEU A 515 4.70 -21.28 7.82
CA LEU A 515 5.33 -20.16 7.09
C LEU A 515 6.67 -19.78 7.71
N ASN A 516 6.72 -19.51 9.02
CA ASN A 516 7.98 -19.17 9.70
C ASN A 516 9.02 -20.27 9.57
N ALA A 517 8.61 -21.55 9.71
CA ALA A 517 9.52 -22.66 9.52
C ALA A 517 10.06 -22.76 8.08
N ILE A 518 9.32 -22.28 7.07
CA ILE A 518 9.81 -22.14 5.71
C ILE A 518 10.79 -20.97 5.65
N MET A 519 10.41 -19.79 6.15
CA MET A 519 11.26 -18.58 6.13
C MET A 519 12.63 -18.82 6.80
N THR A 520 12.68 -19.49 7.95
CA THR A 520 13.94 -19.85 8.63
C THR A 520 14.77 -20.87 7.84
N LYS A 521 14.14 -21.76 7.07
CA LYS A 521 14.87 -22.78 6.29
C LYS A 521 15.47 -22.24 5.01
N ILE A 522 14.85 -21.22 4.42
CA ILE A 522 15.28 -20.60 3.17
C ILE A 522 16.26 -19.45 3.43
N GLU A 523 16.50 -19.08 4.69
CA GLU A 523 17.44 -18.03 5.04
C GLU A 523 18.86 -18.39 4.56
N GLY A 524 19.45 -17.50 3.75
CA GLY A 524 20.73 -17.69 3.07
C GLY A 524 20.69 -18.60 1.84
N SER A 525 19.53 -19.13 1.43
CA SER A 525 19.42 -19.98 0.24
C SER A 525 19.16 -19.17 -1.04
N LYS A 526 19.45 -19.77 -2.21
CA LYS A 526 19.25 -19.10 -3.52
C LYS A 526 17.79 -18.76 -3.78
N GLU A 527 16.87 -19.53 -3.21
CA GLU A 527 15.43 -19.38 -3.34
C GLU A 527 14.78 -18.44 -2.30
N GLN A 528 15.56 -17.86 -1.37
CA GLN A 528 15.05 -16.98 -0.30
C GLN A 528 14.17 -15.86 -0.85
N ASN A 529 14.74 -15.00 -1.69
CA ASN A 529 14.08 -13.78 -2.19
C ASN A 529 12.79 -14.12 -2.94
N MET A 530 12.83 -15.17 -3.75
CA MET A 530 11.68 -15.65 -4.50
C MET A 530 10.56 -16.16 -3.60
N LEU A 531 10.86 -17.11 -2.69
CA LEU A 531 9.84 -17.72 -1.84
C LEU A 531 9.26 -16.70 -0.85
N THR A 532 10.08 -15.81 -0.31
CA THR A 532 9.62 -14.70 0.53
C THR A 532 8.71 -13.75 -0.25
N SER A 533 9.09 -13.36 -1.47
CA SER A 533 8.28 -12.49 -2.34
C SER A 533 6.92 -13.10 -2.66
N LEU A 534 6.86 -14.38 -3.01
CA LEU A 534 5.60 -15.09 -3.26
C LEU A 534 4.76 -15.23 -1.98
N ALA A 535 5.39 -15.50 -0.84
CA ALA A 535 4.70 -15.59 0.44
C ALA A 535 4.07 -14.24 0.82
N VAL A 536 4.81 -13.13 0.69
CA VAL A 536 4.29 -11.77 0.92
C VAL A 536 3.14 -11.45 -0.04
N ARG A 537 3.24 -11.79 -1.33
CA ARG A 537 2.17 -11.60 -2.32
C ARG A 537 0.90 -12.41 -2.01
N SER A 538 1.01 -13.49 -1.23
CA SER A 538 -0.14 -14.27 -0.80
C SER A 538 -0.87 -13.67 0.40
N MET A 539 -0.25 -12.73 1.12
CA MET A 539 -0.85 -12.03 2.26
C MET A 539 -1.81 -10.93 1.80
N ALA A 540 -2.80 -10.60 2.64
CA ALA A 540 -3.61 -9.40 2.46
C ALA A 540 -2.77 -8.14 2.67
N LYS A 541 -3.19 -7.01 2.08
CA LYS A 541 -2.57 -5.71 2.40
C LYS A 541 -3.15 -5.16 3.70
N ALA A 542 -2.30 -4.61 4.56
CA ALA A 542 -2.77 -3.90 5.74
C ALA A 542 -3.40 -2.54 5.35
N ILE A 543 -4.42 -2.11 6.08
CA ILE A 543 -5.14 -0.85 5.88
C ILE A 543 -5.42 -0.17 7.23
N TYR A 544 -5.70 1.13 7.20
CA TYR A 544 -6.31 1.83 8.33
C TYR A 544 -7.84 1.70 8.26
N THR A 545 -8.48 1.40 9.39
CA THR A 545 -9.95 1.34 9.50
C THR A 545 -10.38 1.50 10.95
N THR A 546 -11.64 1.88 11.15
CA THR A 546 -12.33 1.92 12.45
C THR A 546 -13.12 0.64 12.75
N LYS A 547 -13.33 -0.20 11.74
CA LYS A 547 -14.28 -1.32 11.79
C LYS A 547 -13.69 -2.58 12.42
N LYS A 548 -12.43 -2.88 12.11
CA LYS A 548 -11.73 -4.11 12.50
C LYS A 548 -10.44 -3.78 13.26
N THR A 549 -10.00 -4.65 14.15
CA THR A 549 -8.93 -4.35 15.12
C THR A 549 -7.68 -5.20 14.97
N SER A 550 -7.79 -6.38 14.34
CA SER A 550 -6.74 -7.40 14.33
C SER A 550 -5.69 -7.20 13.24
N HIS A 551 -4.49 -7.70 13.48
CA HIS A 551 -3.40 -7.72 12.51
C HIS A 551 -2.83 -9.13 12.37
N TYR A 552 -3.23 -9.85 11.31
CA TYR A 552 -2.87 -11.25 11.10
C TYR A 552 -1.34 -11.47 11.04
N GLY A 553 -0.60 -10.66 10.27
CA GLY A 553 0.85 -10.82 10.13
C GLY A 553 1.64 -10.64 11.44
N LEU A 554 1.07 -9.95 12.43
CA LEU A 554 1.69 -9.73 13.74
C LEU A 554 1.10 -10.61 14.84
N ALA A 555 0.06 -11.41 14.52
CA ALA A 555 -0.74 -12.17 15.47
C ALA A 555 -1.24 -11.35 16.67
N PHE A 556 -1.75 -10.14 16.39
CA PHE A 556 -2.35 -9.27 17.42
C PHE A 556 -3.85 -9.10 17.18
N ASP A 557 -4.66 -9.25 18.22
CA ASP A 557 -6.12 -9.03 18.17
C ASP A 557 -6.49 -7.54 18.09
N TYR A 558 -5.61 -6.68 18.60
CA TYR A 558 -5.72 -5.23 18.59
C TYR A 558 -4.39 -4.62 18.17
N TYR A 559 -4.37 -3.86 17.08
CA TYR A 559 -3.17 -3.17 16.63
C TYR A 559 -3.49 -1.83 15.98
N THR A 560 -2.68 -0.82 16.28
CA THR A 560 -2.74 0.51 15.67
C THR A 560 -1.33 1.02 15.38
N HIS A 561 -1.22 2.13 14.67
CA HIS A 561 0.01 2.92 14.62
C HIS A 561 -0.15 4.13 15.53
N PHE A 562 0.73 4.22 16.54
CA PHE A 562 0.79 5.26 17.56
C PHE A 562 2.17 5.95 17.58
N THR A 563 3.21 5.29 17.06
CA THR A 563 4.61 5.62 17.34
C THR A 563 5.32 6.45 16.27
N SER A 564 4.63 7.02 15.29
CA SER A 564 5.28 7.89 14.28
C SER A 564 4.39 9.03 13.76
N PRO A 565 3.85 9.90 14.64
CA PRO A 565 2.94 10.97 14.25
C PRO A 565 3.59 12.12 13.48
N ILE A 566 4.93 12.25 13.45
CA ILE A 566 5.60 13.26 12.60
C ILE A 566 5.40 12.93 11.12
N ARG A 567 5.34 11.65 10.79
CA ARG A 567 5.32 11.15 9.40
C ARG A 567 4.07 10.35 9.01
N ARG A 568 3.12 10.14 9.93
CA ARG A 568 1.85 9.44 9.67
C ARG A 568 0.68 10.13 10.37
N TYR A 569 -0.27 10.60 9.58
CA TYR A 569 -1.48 11.24 10.10
C TYR A 569 -2.40 10.29 10.88
N PRO A 570 -2.49 8.96 10.57
CA PRO A 570 -3.19 8.01 11.44
C PRO A 570 -2.73 8.03 12.89
N ASP A 571 -1.43 8.16 13.13
CA ASP A 571 -0.89 8.26 14.49
C ASP A 571 -1.33 9.56 15.19
N VAL A 572 -1.42 10.69 14.45
CA VAL A 572 -2.00 11.95 14.97
C VAL A 572 -3.47 11.75 15.36
N MET A 573 -4.26 11.06 14.52
CA MET A 573 -5.65 10.70 14.85
C MET A 573 -5.74 9.84 16.11
N VAL A 574 -4.84 8.87 16.24
CA VAL A 574 -4.75 7.97 17.40
C VAL A 574 -4.40 8.75 18.67
N HIS A 575 -3.43 9.67 18.63
CA HIS A 575 -3.07 10.53 19.76
C HIS A 575 -4.25 11.38 20.23
N ARG A 576 -4.97 12.01 19.28
CA ARG A 576 -6.17 12.81 19.58
C ARG A 576 -7.28 11.99 20.23
N LEU A 577 -7.56 10.81 19.66
CA LEU A 577 -8.60 9.91 20.19
C LEU A 577 -8.21 9.37 21.56
N LEU A 578 -6.96 8.94 21.75
CA LEU A 578 -6.47 8.46 23.04
C LEU A 578 -6.58 9.56 24.10
N GLN A 579 -6.14 10.79 23.81
CA GLN A 579 -6.30 11.92 24.72
C GLN A 579 -7.77 12.14 25.09
N PHE A 580 -8.64 12.21 24.09
CA PHE A 580 -10.07 12.43 24.29
C PHE A 580 -10.69 11.39 25.23
N TYR A 581 -10.31 10.12 25.12
CA TYR A 581 -10.80 9.06 26.00
C TYR A 581 -10.17 9.09 27.40
N LEU A 582 -8.90 9.47 27.52
CA LEU A 582 -8.26 9.70 28.82
C LEU A 582 -8.93 10.87 29.57
N ASP A 583 -9.43 11.88 28.84
CA ASP A 583 -10.21 12.99 29.37
C ASP A 583 -11.70 12.63 29.59
N SER A 584 -12.03 11.33 29.66
CA SER A 584 -13.39 10.80 29.88
C SER A 584 -14.41 11.12 28.76
N GLY A 585 -13.94 11.44 27.56
CA GLY A 585 -14.76 11.48 26.36
C GLY A 585 -15.37 10.11 26.04
N THR A 586 -16.52 10.07 25.34
CA THR A 586 -17.24 8.80 25.11
C THR A 586 -17.81 8.61 23.70
N LYS A 587 -17.93 9.65 22.90
CA LYS A 587 -18.53 9.58 21.56
C LYS A 587 -17.78 10.43 20.56
N VAL A 588 -17.49 9.83 19.41
CA VAL A 588 -16.97 10.50 18.22
C VAL A 588 -17.68 9.95 16.98
N ASN A 589 -17.59 10.66 15.86
CA ASN A 589 -18.22 10.22 14.62
C ASN A 589 -17.37 9.12 13.94
N ALA A 590 -17.81 7.87 14.05
CA ALA A 590 -17.13 6.72 13.45
C ALA A 590 -17.00 6.81 11.92
N GLU A 591 -18.03 7.31 11.23
CA GLU A 591 -18.01 7.41 9.77
C GLU A 591 -17.00 8.46 9.29
N HIS A 592 -16.84 9.54 10.05
CA HIS A 592 -15.82 10.56 9.76
C HIS A 592 -14.41 9.97 9.83
N TYR A 593 -14.07 9.28 10.92
CA TYR A 593 -12.75 8.63 11.07
C TYR A 593 -12.53 7.48 10.08
N GLU A 594 -13.59 6.78 9.66
CA GLU A 594 -13.47 5.75 8.62
C GLU A 594 -13.05 6.37 7.28
N LYS A 595 -13.69 7.47 6.86
CA LYS A 595 -13.32 8.18 5.62
C LYS A 595 -11.87 8.69 5.68
N MET A 596 -11.45 9.20 6.84
CA MET A 596 -10.06 9.64 7.04
C MET A 596 -9.08 8.46 6.98
N SER A 597 -9.45 7.31 7.53
CA SER A 597 -8.64 6.08 7.49
C SER A 597 -8.51 5.52 6.06
N GLU A 598 -9.58 5.56 5.28
CA GLU A 598 -9.58 5.19 3.86
C GLU A 598 -8.63 6.09 3.06
N HIS A 599 -8.70 7.42 3.27
CA HIS A 599 -7.78 8.37 2.66
C HIS A 599 -6.32 8.09 3.02
N SER A 600 -6.00 7.90 4.31
CA SER A 600 -4.63 7.59 4.73
C SER A 600 -4.11 6.27 4.15
N SER A 601 -4.97 5.26 3.99
CA SER A 601 -4.59 3.99 3.34
C SER A 601 -4.29 4.17 1.85
N GLN A 602 -5.05 5.03 1.16
CA GLN A 602 -4.81 5.35 -0.24
C GLN A 602 -3.51 6.15 -0.42
N MET A 603 -3.24 7.12 0.45
CA MET A 603 -2.01 7.91 0.42
C MET A 603 -0.77 7.09 0.74
N GLU A 604 -0.83 6.17 1.70
CA GLU A 604 0.24 5.21 1.97
C GLU A 604 0.55 4.36 0.73
N LYS A 605 -0.47 3.87 0.04
CA LYS A 605 -0.29 3.11 -1.21
C LYS A 605 0.40 3.96 -2.28
N LYS A 606 -0.05 5.20 -2.48
CA LYS A 606 0.57 6.14 -3.44
C LYS A 606 2.03 6.44 -3.10
N ALA A 607 2.32 6.66 -1.82
CA ALA A 607 3.68 6.92 -1.34
C ALA A 607 4.59 5.73 -1.68
N ALA A 608 4.20 4.52 -1.31
CA ALA A 608 4.95 3.31 -1.62
C ALA A 608 5.13 3.06 -3.13
N GLU A 609 4.20 3.52 -3.98
CA GLU A 609 4.35 3.46 -5.44
C GLU A 609 5.35 4.50 -5.97
N ALA A 610 5.35 5.71 -5.41
CA ALA A 610 6.33 6.75 -5.71
C ALA A 610 7.76 6.36 -5.28
N GLU A 611 7.91 5.81 -4.08
CA GLU A 611 9.19 5.30 -3.56
C GLU A 611 9.76 4.22 -4.48
N ARG A 612 8.94 3.21 -4.84
CA ARG A 612 9.34 2.17 -5.81
C ARG A 612 9.71 2.75 -7.17
N ALA A 613 9.00 3.78 -7.64
CA ALA A 613 9.32 4.44 -8.90
C ALA A 613 10.68 5.15 -8.84
N SER A 614 11.02 5.77 -7.72
CA SER A 614 12.33 6.40 -7.51
C SER A 614 13.46 5.37 -7.44
N ILE A 615 13.24 4.24 -6.76
CA ILE A 615 14.19 3.11 -6.74
C ILE A 615 14.42 2.60 -8.16
N LYS A 616 13.37 2.33 -8.93
CA LYS A 616 13.49 1.86 -10.32
C LYS A 616 14.22 2.86 -11.22
N TYR A 617 13.95 4.15 -11.05
CA TYR A 617 14.68 5.21 -11.76
C TYR A 617 16.17 5.13 -11.44
N LYS A 618 16.55 5.02 -10.17
CA LYS A 618 17.96 4.93 -9.74
C LYS A 618 18.64 3.63 -10.13
N GLN A 619 17.93 2.51 -10.17
CA GLN A 619 18.46 1.27 -10.74
C GLN A 619 18.76 1.42 -12.24
N ALA A 620 17.86 2.05 -13.00
CA ALA A 620 18.09 2.34 -14.41
C ALA A 620 19.27 3.31 -14.59
N GLU A 621 19.30 4.42 -13.85
CA GLU A 621 20.40 5.39 -13.89
C GLU A 621 21.76 4.74 -13.56
N TYR A 622 21.82 3.87 -12.56
CA TYR A 622 23.02 3.12 -12.22
C TYR A 622 23.49 2.18 -13.34
N LEU A 623 22.57 1.43 -13.96
CA LEU A 623 22.91 0.48 -15.02
C LEU A 623 23.16 1.14 -16.39
N GLN A 624 22.86 2.43 -16.55
CA GLN A 624 23.13 3.15 -17.81
C GLN A 624 24.62 3.12 -18.16
N ASP A 625 25.50 3.23 -17.16
CA ASP A 625 26.95 3.16 -17.31
C ASP A 625 27.47 1.71 -17.41
N GLN A 626 26.59 0.71 -17.30
CA GLN A 626 26.90 -0.72 -17.31
C GLN A 626 26.39 -1.44 -18.58
N ILE A 627 25.98 -0.70 -19.62
CA ILE A 627 25.54 -1.29 -20.88
C ILE A 627 26.67 -2.11 -21.51
N GLY A 628 26.39 -3.36 -21.84
CA GLY A 628 27.36 -4.32 -22.37
C GLY A 628 28.00 -5.21 -21.31
N THR A 629 27.87 -4.89 -20.02
CA THR A 629 28.39 -5.71 -18.92
C THR A 629 27.54 -6.98 -18.74
N GLU A 630 28.21 -8.08 -18.41
CA GLU A 630 27.59 -9.38 -18.12
C GLU A 630 27.44 -9.58 -16.63
N TYR A 631 26.33 -10.19 -16.22
CA TYR A 631 26.04 -10.48 -14.83
C TYR A 631 25.39 -11.86 -14.68
N THR A 632 25.64 -12.47 -13.54
CA THR A 632 24.77 -13.54 -13.01
C THR A 632 23.51 -12.89 -12.44
N GLY A 633 22.37 -13.42 -12.83
CA GLY A 633 21.09 -12.99 -12.29
C GLY A 633 20.15 -14.16 -12.01
N ILE A 634 19.16 -13.90 -11.17
CA ILE A 634 18.13 -14.87 -10.78
C ILE A 634 16.82 -14.45 -11.44
N VAL A 635 16.12 -15.40 -12.05
CA VAL A 635 14.78 -15.15 -12.62
C VAL A 635 13.81 -14.75 -11.50
N SER A 636 13.43 -13.47 -11.47
CA SER A 636 12.56 -12.85 -10.46
C SER A 636 11.09 -12.80 -10.87
N GLY A 637 10.78 -13.06 -12.15
CA GLY A 637 9.43 -13.09 -12.67
C GLY A 637 9.34 -13.62 -14.11
N VAL A 638 8.17 -14.14 -14.48
CA VAL A 638 7.87 -14.51 -15.87
C VAL A 638 6.49 -14.00 -16.28
N THR A 639 6.37 -13.59 -17.53
CA THR A 639 5.15 -13.08 -18.14
C THR A 639 5.04 -13.58 -19.59
N GLU A 640 3.91 -13.32 -20.24
CA GLU A 640 3.71 -13.63 -21.65
C GLU A 640 4.59 -12.81 -22.60
N TRP A 641 5.21 -11.73 -22.09
CA TRP A 641 6.05 -10.81 -22.86
C TRP A 641 7.55 -11.04 -22.64
N GLY A 642 7.93 -11.54 -21.45
CA GLY A 642 9.34 -11.62 -21.04
C GLY A 642 9.55 -12.26 -19.68
N MET A 643 10.84 -12.45 -19.38
CA MET A 643 11.38 -12.97 -18.13
C MET A 643 12.12 -11.83 -17.42
N TYR A 644 11.72 -11.53 -16.18
CA TYR A 644 12.43 -10.60 -15.31
C TYR A 644 13.58 -11.31 -14.61
N VAL A 645 14.71 -10.63 -14.53
CA VAL A 645 15.95 -11.13 -13.93
C VAL A 645 16.46 -10.07 -12.98
N GLU A 646 16.73 -10.45 -11.73
CA GLU A 646 17.38 -9.64 -10.71
C GLU A 646 18.87 -9.99 -10.68
N ILE A 647 19.75 -8.99 -10.81
CA ILE A 647 21.21 -9.19 -10.75
C ILE A 647 21.60 -9.50 -9.30
N GLU A 648 22.42 -10.55 -9.07
CA GLU A 648 22.78 -10.97 -7.71
C GLU A 648 23.57 -9.91 -6.94
N GLU A 649 24.54 -9.29 -7.61
CA GLU A 649 25.53 -8.38 -7.01
C GLU A 649 24.93 -7.05 -6.54
N ASN A 650 24.00 -6.49 -7.33
CA ASN A 650 23.48 -5.14 -7.12
C ASN A 650 21.95 -5.08 -7.02
N LYS A 651 21.26 -6.23 -7.11
CA LYS A 651 19.79 -6.36 -7.00
C LYS A 651 18.99 -5.50 -7.99
N CYS A 652 19.62 -5.01 -9.05
CA CYS A 652 18.90 -4.31 -10.12
C CYS A 652 18.11 -5.33 -10.95
N GLU A 653 16.87 -4.99 -11.28
CA GLU A 653 15.97 -5.86 -12.04
C GLU A 653 15.78 -5.34 -13.47
N GLY A 654 15.87 -6.24 -14.45
CA GLY A 654 15.62 -5.96 -15.86
C GLY A 654 14.88 -7.09 -16.55
N MET A 655 14.47 -6.88 -17.80
CA MET A 655 13.66 -7.85 -18.55
C MET A 655 14.41 -8.41 -19.77
N VAL A 656 14.41 -9.73 -19.89
CA VAL A 656 14.69 -10.45 -21.13
C VAL A 656 13.38 -10.65 -21.87
N ARG A 657 13.23 -10.07 -23.06
CA ARG A 657 12.01 -10.24 -23.87
C ARG A 657 12.01 -11.62 -24.53
N LEU A 658 10.86 -12.31 -24.54
CA LEU A 658 10.78 -13.66 -25.14
C LEU A 658 11.18 -13.68 -26.61
N ARG A 659 10.82 -12.63 -27.35
CA ARG A 659 11.17 -12.48 -28.77
C ARG A 659 12.67 -12.36 -29.03
N ASP A 660 13.45 -11.98 -28.01
CA ASP A 660 14.90 -11.84 -28.10
C ASP A 660 15.62 -13.17 -27.79
N ILE A 661 14.89 -14.19 -27.30
CA ILE A 661 15.41 -15.54 -27.07
C ILE A 661 15.25 -16.36 -28.35
N THR A 662 16.25 -16.36 -29.21
CA THR A 662 16.15 -16.86 -30.59
C THR A 662 16.27 -18.38 -30.75
N ASP A 663 16.54 -19.10 -29.66
CA ASP A 663 16.90 -20.51 -29.74
C ASP A 663 15.67 -21.46 -29.80
N ASP A 664 14.49 -20.97 -29.38
CA ASP A 664 13.19 -21.65 -29.43
C ASP A 664 12.02 -20.63 -29.38
N PHE A 665 10.78 -21.10 -29.54
CA PHE A 665 9.57 -20.32 -29.30
C PHE A 665 9.07 -20.56 -27.88
N TYR A 666 9.28 -19.61 -26.97
CA TYR A 666 8.92 -19.74 -25.56
C TYR A 666 7.47 -19.30 -25.30
N VAL A 667 6.78 -20.08 -24.46
CA VAL A 667 5.41 -19.79 -24.02
C VAL A 667 5.36 -19.81 -22.49
N LEU A 668 4.57 -18.90 -21.91
CA LEU A 668 4.33 -18.84 -20.47
C LEU A 668 3.56 -20.07 -20.00
N ASP A 669 4.09 -20.71 -18.96
CA ASP A 669 3.40 -21.69 -18.12
C ASP A 669 3.16 -21.06 -16.75
N GLU A 670 2.04 -20.35 -16.63
CA GLU A 670 1.64 -19.62 -15.42
C GLU A 670 1.63 -20.51 -14.17
N LYS A 671 1.15 -21.74 -14.31
CA LYS A 671 1.04 -22.69 -13.20
C LYS A 671 2.40 -23.09 -12.62
N ASN A 672 3.43 -23.02 -13.45
CA ASN A 672 4.77 -23.41 -13.09
C ASN A 672 5.71 -22.23 -12.89
N TYR A 673 5.23 -20.99 -13.03
CA TYR A 673 6.06 -19.78 -13.03
C TYR A 673 7.29 -19.94 -13.94
N ALA A 674 7.05 -20.48 -15.13
CA ALA A 674 8.12 -20.78 -16.08
C ALA A 674 7.76 -20.34 -17.49
N ILE A 675 8.78 -20.14 -18.31
CA ILE A 675 8.67 -20.06 -19.77
C ILE A 675 9.29 -21.33 -20.36
N ILE A 676 8.58 -21.97 -21.29
CA ILE A 676 8.98 -23.26 -21.87
C ILE A 676 9.06 -23.14 -23.39
N GLY A 677 10.22 -23.49 -23.93
CA GLY A 677 10.45 -23.58 -25.37
C GLY A 677 9.59 -24.69 -25.99
N GLN A 678 8.85 -24.38 -27.06
CA GLN A 678 7.93 -25.34 -27.65
C GLN A 678 8.64 -26.51 -28.34
N ARG A 679 9.81 -26.30 -28.95
CA ARG A 679 10.53 -27.33 -29.71
C ARG A 679 11.56 -28.08 -28.86
N LYS A 680 12.48 -27.34 -28.23
CA LYS A 680 13.60 -27.85 -27.44
C LYS A 680 13.19 -28.19 -26.00
N LYS A 681 12.02 -27.72 -25.54
CA LYS A 681 11.54 -27.89 -24.17
C LYS A 681 12.51 -27.34 -23.10
N LYS A 682 13.44 -26.46 -23.49
CA LYS A 682 14.25 -25.68 -22.54
C LYS A 682 13.29 -24.86 -21.69
N LYS A 683 13.55 -24.82 -20.39
CA LYS A 683 12.68 -24.21 -19.40
C LYS A 683 13.51 -23.22 -18.60
N PHE A 684 12.97 -22.02 -18.43
CA PHE A 684 13.44 -21.07 -17.43
C PHE A 684 12.31 -20.83 -16.46
N GLN A 685 12.57 -21.05 -15.19
CA GLN A 685 11.62 -20.94 -14.11
C GLN A 685 12.07 -19.84 -13.15
N LEU A 686 11.10 -19.25 -12.46
CA LEU A 686 11.34 -18.43 -11.29
C LEU A 686 12.35 -19.09 -10.34
N GLY A 687 13.40 -18.35 -9.96
CA GLY A 687 14.49 -18.81 -9.12
C GLY A 687 15.69 -19.41 -9.88
N ASP A 688 15.58 -19.65 -11.19
CA ASP A 688 16.70 -20.15 -11.98
C ASP A 688 17.79 -19.08 -12.10
N GLU A 689 19.05 -19.51 -11.99
CA GLU A 689 20.22 -18.69 -12.27
C GLU A 689 20.46 -18.63 -13.77
N VAL A 690 20.70 -17.44 -14.30
CA VAL A 690 20.93 -17.18 -15.73
C VAL A 690 22.07 -16.20 -15.92
N GLN A 691 22.77 -16.30 -17.05
CA GLN A 691 23.75 -15.30 -17.46
C GLN A 691 23.09 -14.29 -18.39
N ILE A 692 23.20 -13.01 -18.05
CA ILE A 692 22.60 -11.92 -18.82
C ILE A 692 23.64 -10.87 -19.19
N ARG A 693 23.35 -10.08 -20.23
CA ARG A 693 24.08 -8.87 -20.57
C ARG A 693 23.15 -7.67 -20.55
N VAL A 694 23.59 -6.56 -19.96
CA VAL A 694 22.85 -5.28 -20.03
C VAL A 694 22.77 -4.83 -21.48
N LYS A 695 21.57 -4.85 -22.07
CA LYS A 695 21.36 -4.59 -23.50
C LYS A 695 21.08 -3.12 -23.76
N LYS A 696 20.15 -2.56 -22.99
CA LYS A 696 19.67 -1.20 -23.16
C LYS A 696 19.06 -0.72 -21.85
N VAL A 697 19.27 0.55 -21.54
CA VAL A 697 18.55 1.25 -20.48
C VAL A 697 17.78 2.42 -21.08
N ASP A 698 16.53 2.59 -20.64
CA ASP A 698 15.64 3.65 -21.06
C ASP A 698 15.12 4.37 -19.79
N LEU A 699 15.76 5.49 -19.44
CA LEU A 699 15.48 6.24 -18.20
C LEU A 699 14.06 6.79 -18.17
N ASP A 700 13.58 7.30 -19.31
CA ASP A 700 12.21 7.82 -19.46
C ASP A 700 11.17 6.76 -19.08
N LYS A 701 11.43 5.52 -19.51
CA LYS A 701 10.56 4.38 -19.23
C LYS A 701 10.86 3.71 -17.90
N ARG A 702 11.99 4.07 -17.27
CA ARG A 702 12.56 3.38 -16.10
C ARG A 702 12.68 1.87 -16.39
N GLN A 703 13.11 1.53 -17.61
CA GLN A 703 13.18 0.17 -18.12
C GLN A 703 14.62 -0.25 -18.41
N ILE A 704 14.97 -1.45 -17.98
CA ILE A 704 16.23 -2.11 -18.27
C ILE A 704 15.91 -3.35 -19.09
N ASP A 705 16.48 -3.44 -20.30
CA ASP A 705 16.39 -4.62 -21.16
C ASP A 705 17.69 -5.41 -21.04
N PHE A 706 17.57 -6.74 -20.92
CA PHE A 706 18.67 -7.69 -20.89
C PHE A 706 18.69 -8.59 -22.13
N THR A 707 19.87 -9.09 -22.47
CA THR A 707 20.04 -10.21 -23.41
C THR A 707 20.40 -11.45 -22.61
N LEU A 708 19.72 -12.56 -22.86
CA LEU A 708 20.05 -13.85 -22.25
C LEU A 708 21.26 -14.47 -22.97
N LEU A 709 22.24 -14.94 -22.21
CA LEU A 709 23.46 -15.56 -22.74
C LEU A 709 23.43 -17.09 -22.62
N SER A 710 23.06 -17.63 -21.44
CA SER A 710 23.00 -19.09 -21.20
C SER A 710 21.89 -19.47 -20.22
#